data_AF-A0A7R9KHN3-F1
#
_entry.id   AF-A0A7R9KHN3-F1
#
_cell.length_a   1.000
_cell.length_b   1.000
_cell.length_c   1.000
_cell.angle_alpha   90.00
_cell.angle_beta   90.00
_cell.angle_gamma   90.00
#
_symmetry.space_group_name_H-M   'P 1'
#
loop_
_entity.id
_entity.type
_entity.pdbx_description
1 polymer ?
#
loop_
_entity_poly.entity_id
_entity_poly.type
_entity_poly.pdbx_seq_one_letter_code
_entity_poly.pdbx_strand_id
1 'polypeptide(L)'
;IAIISAGQLGLGAFNACREQHFDDVFVYERSDSLCGLWANRDETQREACDTGARLLPTTTLNSSKEMNAYSDFPFPQHYPNYVYHTLTREYLLLYAERISIKKYVKLRHELIGCQQNADYNRTSRWRLTVRDIDNDRVFDAVFDGVIVCAGRYHRPVIPDIKNRHLFAGLVVHTNTVSDTTGLESQRVVVLGVGNSGIDVAVKLAKTKLQYDQVYLSSRTGCWIFGRFFNKGIPTDTFGLRRCFDWMFKGWTYPMASRLVTTYLNKTQFDHKLFELKPKHRVFGAIAIIGAGQSGLGAFNACREQHFDDVVVYERSDSLCDETQREASDAGARLLPTTTLNSSKELNAYSDFPFPQHYPNYVHHMLMDYDRTGRWRLTVRDIDNDQVFDNVVDGVIVCAGRYHRPVIPDIKNRHLYAGRVVHSNLLSDTTGLEGQWVVVLGVGNSGIDIAVELTKPKHRVFSQGVVFSDDLANNIMKGSITIKSNIQEFTTTGVIFEGETVETPCDTVIYGTGYQQWYPYLPDELRPELNPYLRLYKHIFYPHLKHAHTLAITFNMTPAGAANPMVEQQYRYFALLMADRCRLPSEKRMLRDIRRQKAWVIRYYPRYNKHSTHVRYIKYMDELAREMGVKPRLWKYAFTDPKLWWRVYAGPCVPYQYRLDGPNSWPDAREAILTVDPPIRVPFKIRVNI
;
A
#
# COMPACT_ATOMS: atom_id res chain seq x y z
N ILE A 1 -7.27 31.48 9.03
CA ILE A 1 -6.76 30.15 8.56
C ILE A 1 -6.12 30.31 7.18
N ALA A 2 -5.00 29.64 6.93
CA ALA A 2 -4.36 29.58 5.61
C ALA A 2 -4.46 28.17 4.99
N ILE A 3 -4.60 28.11 3.66
CA ILE A 3 -4.72 26.90 2.85
C ILE A 3 -3.70 26.96 1.72
N ILE A 4 -2.91 25.91 1.53
CA ILE A 4 -1.75 25.90 0.62
C ILE A 4 -2.05 25.01 -0.60
N SER A 5 -2.08 25.64 -1.77
CA SER A 5 -2.69 25.21 -3.04
C SER A 5 -4.22 25.29 -3.10
N ALA A 6 -4.73 25.77 -4.25
CA ALA A 6 -6.13 25.82 -4.64
C ALA A 6 -6.50 24.73 -5.67
N GLY A 7 -5.73 23.64 -5.71
CA GLY A 7 -6.09 22.43 -6.44
C GLY A 7 -7.32 21.73 -5.87
N GLN A 8 -7.69 20.57 -6.44
CA GLN A 8 -8.74 19.66 -5.93
C GLN A 8 -8.75 19.53 -4.39
N LEU A 9 -7.57 19.42 -3.78
CA LEU A 9 -7.39 19.34 -2.34
C LEU A 9 -7.78 20.63 -1.61
N GLY A 10 -7.38 21.80 -2.13
CA GLY A 10 -7.69 23.12 -1.56
C GLY A 10 -9.16 23.51 -1.64
N LEU A 11 -9.88 23.08 -2.69
CA LEU A 11 -11.32 23.34 -2.84
C LEU A 11 -12.13 22.70 -1.68
N GLY A 12 -11.85 21.43 -1.37
CA GLY A 12 -12.47 20.74 -0.23
C GLY A 12 -12.06 21.34 1.12
N ALA A 13 -10.80 21.78 1.24
CA ALA A 13 -10.29 22.44 2.45
C ALA A 13 -11.00 23.76 2.74
N PHE A 14 -11.16 24.59 1.70
CA PHE A 14 -11.86 25.86 1.81
C PHE A 14 -13.33 25.65 2.15
N ASN A 15 -14.02 24.72 1.48
CA ASN A 15 -15.43 24.47 1.78
C ASN A 15 -15.65 24.00 3.23
N ALA A 16 -14.78 23.13 3.76
CA ALA A 16 -14.86 22.71 5.16
C ALA A 16 -14.69 23.87 6.16
N CYS A 17 -13.83 24.85 5.85
CA CYS A 17 -13.69 26.06 6.68
C CYS A 17 -14.91 26.98 6.56
N ARG A 18 -15.40 27.21 5.33
CA ARG A 18 -16.64 27.96 5.05
C ARG A 18 -17.84 27.39 5.79
N GLU A 19 -17.92 26.07 5.90
CA GLU A 19 -18.95 25.32 6.64
C GLU A 19 -18.92 25.51 8.17
N GLN A 20 -17.83 26.05 8.74
CA GLN A 20 -17.79 26.44 10.17
C GLN A 20 -17.93 27.96 10.39
N HIS A 21 -18.17 28.72 9.32
CA HIS A 21 -18.27 30.20 9.35
C HIS A 21 -16.98 30.90 9.78
N PHE A 22 -15.82 30.43 9.30
CA PHE A 22 -14.59 31.22 9.38
C PHE A 22 -14.60 32.31 8.29
N ASP A 23 -14.53 33.57 8.70
CA ASP A 23 -14.45 34.71 7.76
C ASP A 23 -13.04 34.87 7.16
N ASP A 24 -12.01 34.78 8.00
CA ASP A 24 -10.59 34.90 7.61
C ASP A 24 -10.00 33.58 7.08
N VAL A 25 -10.34 33.21 5.84
CA VAL A 25 -9.77 32.04 5.14
C VAL A 25 -9.03 32.49 3.89
N PHE A 26 -7.72 32.25 3.85
CA PHE A 26 -6.83 32.64 2.76
C PHE A 26 -6.27 31.41 2.05
N VAL A 27 -6.36 31.38 0.71
CA VAL A 27 -5.85 30.27 -0.10
C VAL A 27 -4.71 30.76 -0.98
N TYR A 28 -3.49 30.27 -0.74
CA TYR A 28 -2.32 30.61 -1.55
C TYR A 28 -2.05 29.51 -2.58
N GLU A 29 -2.07 29.85 -3.86
CA GLU A 29 -1.80 28.95 -4.98
C GLU A 29 -0.63 29.50 -5.79
N ARG A 30 0.43 28.70 -5.94
CA ARG A 30 1.65 29.09 -6.67
C ARG A 30 1.38 29.39 -8.14
N SER A 31 0.37 28.77 -8.72
CA SER A 31 0.09 28.85 -10.15
C SER A 31 -1.06 29.79 -10.51
N ASP A 32 -1.28 29.97 -11.81
CA ASP A 32 -2.24 30.89 -12.43
C ASP A 32 -3.70 30.41 -12.42
N SER A 33 -3.98 29.19 -11.96
CA SER A 33 -5.30 28.57 -12.11
C SER A 33 -5.61 27.55 -11.02
N LEU A 34 -6.91 27.40 -10.76
CA LEU A 34 -7.47 26.42 -9.82
C LEU A 34 -7.29 24.96 -10.32
N CYS A 35 -7.83 24.00 -9.56
CA CYS A 35 -7.91 22.57 -9.88
C CYS A 35 -6.58 21.79 -9.83
N GLY A 36 -5.43 22.46 -9.99
CA GLY A 36 -4.09 21.88 -9.78
C GLY A 36 -3.75 20.82 -10.81
N LEU A 37 -3.58 19.56 -10.38
CA LEU A 37 -3.34 18.40 -11.27
C LEU A 37 -4.34 18.32 -12.43
N TRP A 38 -5.61 18.68 -12.19
CA TRP A 38 -6.68 18.63 -13.19
C TRP A 38 -6.79 19.90 -14.04
N ALA A 39 -5.93 20.91 -13.84
CA ALA A 39 -6.00 22.18 -14.58
C ALA A 39 -5.74 22.04 -16.09
N ASN A 40 -4.96 21.03 -16.49
CA ASN A 40 -4.60 20.69 -17.88
C ASN A 40 -4.13 21.88 -18.72
N ARG A 41 -2.85 22.26 -18.58
CA ARG A 41 -2.25 23.44 -19.25
C ARG A 41 -1.65 23.12 -20.61
N ASP A 42 -1.80 24.05 -21.55
CA ASP A 42 -1.25 23.97 -22.92
C ASP A 42 0.23 24.35 -22.96
N GLU A 43 0.93 23.95 -24.04
CA GLU A 43 2.40 23.91 -24.15
C GLU A 43 3.09 25.22 -23.73
N THR A 44 2.54 26.35 -24.18
CA THR A 44 3.03 27.71 -23.92
C THR A 44 2.85 28.19 -22.48
N GLN A 45 2.06 27.48 -21.66
CA GLN A 45 1.90 27.74 -20.21
C GLN A 45 2.76 26.80 -19.35
N ARG A 46 3.56 25.89 -19.94
CA ARG A 46 4.24 24.81 -19.19
C ARG A 46 5.56 25.24 -18.52
N GLU A 47 6.25 26.26 -19.03
CA GLU A 47 7.61 26.60 -18.55
C GLU A 47 7.64 27.37 -17.22
N ALA A 48 6.66 28.25 -16.96
CA ALA A 48 6.77 29.26 -15.90
C ALA A 48 6.56 28.77 -14.46
N CYS A 49 6.17 27.51 -14.23
CA CYS A 49 5.69 27.07 -12.91
C CYS A 49 6.02 25.62 -12.51
N ASP A 50 6.76 24.84 -13.31
CA ASP A 50 6.69 23.39 -13.21
C ASP A 50 7.55 22.73 -12.10
N THR A 51 6.89 22.28 -11.04
CA THR A 51 7.41 21.26 -10.09
C THR A 51 6.31 20.28 -9.67
N GLY A 52 5.34 20.03 -10.56
CA GLY A 52 4.13 19.25 -10.27
C GLY A 52 4.05 17.95 -11.07
N ALA A 53 3.10 17.09 -10.69
CA ALA A 53 2.70 15.98 -11.54
C ALA A 53 1.85 16.46 -12.73
N ARG A 54 2.15 15.96 -13.93
CA ARG A 54 1.37 16.17 -15.15
C ARG A 54 0.39 15.00 -15.39
N LEU A 55 -0.60 15.22 -16.26
CA LEU A 55 -1.58 14.21 -16.70
C LEU A 55 -1.38 13.90 -18.19
N LEU A 56 -1.85 12.73 -18.63
CA LEU A 56 -2.05 12.45 -20.05
C LEU A 56 -3.40 13.04 -20.51
N PRO A 57 -3.53 13.53 -21.76
CA PRO A 57 -4.79 13.88 -22.40
C PRO A 57 -5.81 12.73 -22.50
N THR A 58 -5.43 11.50 -22.14
CA THR A 58 -6.30 10.31 -22.10
C THR A 58 -6.63 9.87 -20.68
N THR A 59 -6.18 10.59 -19.64
CA THR A 59 -6.41 10.20 -18.24
C THR A 59 -7.90 10.29 -17.87
N THR A 60 -8.42 9.18 -17.36
CA THR A 60 -9.72 9.07 -16.69
C THR A 60 -9.53 8.86 -15.19
N LEU A 61 -10.57 9.12 -14.40
CA LEU A 61 -10.61 8.65 -13.02
C LEU A 61 -10.55 7.11 -12.97
N ASN A 62 -9.83 6.55 -11.98
CA ASN A 62 -9.86 5.11 -11.67
C ASN A 62 -10.87 4.75 -10.58
N SER A 63 -11.69 5.72 -10.15
CA SER A 63 -12.87 5.54 -9.29
C SER A 63 -14.08 6.19 -9.96
N SER A 64 -15.26 5.64 -9.73
CA SER A 64 -16.47 6.08 -10.42
C SER A 64 -17.03 7.38 -9.85
N LYS A 65 -17.77 8.13 -10.67
CA LYS A 65 -18.27 9.47 -10.34
C LYS A 65 -19.00 9.52 -8.99
N GLU A 66 -19.93 8.60 -8.74
CA GLU A 66 -20.71 8.56 -7.48
C GLU A 66 -19.86 8.19 -6.25
N MET A 67 -18.74 7.48 -6.45
CA MET A 67 -17.81 7.15 -5.35
C MET A 67 -16.81 8.28 -5.10
N ASN A 68 -16.48 9.09 -6.11
CA ASN A 68 -15.47 10.16 -6.05
C ASN A 68 -16.06 11.59 -6.07
N ALA A 69 -17.36 11.75 -5.86
CA ALA A 69 -17.97 13.05 -5.61
C ALA A 69 -17.50 13.66 -4.26
N TYR A 70 -17.65 14.97 -4.10
CA TYR A 70 -17.77 15.57 -2.77
C TYR A 70 -19.10 15.14 -2.14
N SER A 71 -19.12 14.96 -0.83
CA SER A 71 -20.25 14.37 -0.12
C SER A 71 -21.53 15.24 -0.11
N ASP A 72 -21.41 16.53 -0.43
CA ASP A 72 -22.53 17.48 -0.60
C ASP A 72 -22.84 17.82 -2.07
N PHE A 73 -22.04 17.35 -3.04
CA PHE A 73 -22.10 17.77 -4.44
C PHE A 73 -21.83 16.62 -5.43
N PRO A 74 -22.88 15.87 -5.85
CA PRO A 74 -22.79 14.84 -6.89
C PRO A 74 -22.24 15.37 -8.23
N PHE A 75 -21.71 14.47 -9.05
CA PHE A 75 -21.39 14.80 -10.45
C PHE A 75 -22.67 14.99 -11.30
N PRO A 76 -22.62 15.76 -12.39
CA PRO A 76 -23.74 15.85 -13.34
C PRO A 76 -24.18 14.48 -13.86
N GLN A 77 -25.50 14.24 -13.91
CA GLN A 77 -26.05 12.91 -14.23
C GLN A 77 -25.61 12.37 -15.59
N HIS A 78 -25.41 13.25 -16.57
CA HIS A 78 -24.99 12.90 -17.93
C HIS A 78 -23.50 12.57 -18.07
N TYR A 79 -22.65 12.87 -17.07
CA TYR A 79 -21.23 12.51 -17.13
C TYR A 79 -21.03 10.98 -17.17
N PRO A 80 -20.01 10.48 -17.88
CA PRO A 80 -19.66 9.06 -17.87
C PRO A 80 -19.26 8.59 -16.48
N ASN A 81 -19.47 7.29 -16.19
CA ASN A 81 -19.17 6.73 -14.87
C ASN A 81 -17.69 6.87 -14.47
N TYR A 82 -16.78 6.78 -15.44
CA TYR A 82 -15.36 7.09 -15.27
C TYR A 82 -15.06 8.38 -16.04
N VAL A 83 -14.85 9.46 -15.28
CA VAL A 83 -14.82 10.82 -15.79
C VAL A 83 -13.45 11.13 -16.41
N TYR A 84 -13.43 11.77 -17.58
CA TYR A 84 -12.21 12.27 -18.23
C TYR A 84 -11.59 13.42 -17.43
N HIS A 85 -10.29 13.67 -17.57
CA HIS A 85 -9.61 14.78 -16.88
C HIS A 85 -10.24 16.16 -17.19
N THR A 86 -10.71 16.40 -18.41
CA THR A 86 -11.43 17.61 -18.84
C THR A 86 -12.76 17.82 -18.09
N LEU A 87 -13.63 16.81 -18.07
CA LEU A 87 -14.88 16.84 -17.30
C LEU A 87 -14.63 16.86 -15.78
N THR A 88 -13.51 16.29 -15.31
CA THR A 88 -13.09 16.39 -13.91
C THR A 88 -12.70 17.83 -13.55
N ARG A 89 -12.00 18.54 -14.44
CA ARG A 89 -11.71 19.99 -14.32
C ARG A 89 -12.99 20.81 -14.27
N GLU A 90 -13.93 20.54 -15.17
CA GLU A 90 -15.24 21.20 -15.24
C GLU A 90 -16.02 21.03 -13.93
N TYR A 91 -16.16 19.81 -13.42
CA TYR A 91 -16.77 19.52 -12.10
C TYR A 91 -16.08 20.28 -10.95
N LEU A 92 -14.76 20.36 -10.94
CA LEU A 92 -14.00 21.10 -9.92
C LEU A 92 -14.22 22.63 -10.04
N LEU A 93 -14.42 23.17 -11.25
CA LEU A 93 -14.77 24.57 -11.46
C LEU A 93 -16.22 24.87 -11.02
N LEU A 94 -17.18 23.99 -11.33
CA LEU A 94 -18.56 24.07 -10.84
C LEU A 94 -18.62 24.03 -9.30
N TYR A 95 -17.78 23.20 -8.66
CA TYR A 95 -17.67 23.19 -7.19
C TYR A 95 -17.03 24.48 -6.65
N ALA A 96 -15.96 24.96 -7.29
CA ALA A 96 -15.30 26.21 -6.92
C ALA A 96 -16.24 27.44 -7.02
N GLU A 97 -17.17 27.42 -7.96
CA GLU A 97 -18.24 28.41 -8.11
C GLU A 97 -19.33 28.27 -7.03
N ARG A 98 -19.87 27.05 -6.83
CA ARG A 98 -20.83 26.73 -5.74
C ARG A 98 -20.37 27.21 -4.36
N ILE A 99 -19.08 27.04 -4.05
CA ILE A 99 -18.50 27.45 -2.76
C ILE A 99 -17.96 28.89 -2.79
N SER A 100 -18.01 29.58 -3.94
CA SER A 100 -17.54 30.96 -4.16
C SER A 100 -16.08 31.21 -3.75
N ILE A 101 -15.19 30.23 -3.97
CA ILE A 101 -13.79 30.30 -3.51
C ILE A 101 -12.97 31.42 -4.18
N LYS A 102 -13.32 31.81 -5.42
CA LYS A 102 -12.50 32.67 -6.28
C LYS A 102 -11.99 33.95 -5.59
N LYS A 103 -12.80 34.57 -4.72
CA LYS A 103 -12.45 35.81 -3.98
C LYS A 103 -11.45 35.62 -2.81
N TYR A 104 -11.21 34.39 -2.39
CA TYR A 104 -10.29 34.03 -1.29
C TYR A 104 -8.95 33.45 -1.78
N VAL A 105 -8.80 33.25 -3.10
CA VAL A 105 -7.59 32.66 -3.69
C VAL A 105 -6.64 33.77 -4.13
N LYS A 106 -5.41 33.70 -3.62
CA LYS A 106 -4.25 34.40 -4.16
C LYS A 106 -3.52 33.43 -5.09
N LEU A 107 -3.82 33.54 -6.38
CA LEU A 107 -3.10 32.88 -7.46
C LEU A 107 -1.69 33.48 -7.59
N ARG A 108 -0.76 32.74 -8.20
CA ARG A 108 0.63 33.17 -8.42
C ARG A 108 1.34 33.62 -7.12
N HIS A 109 0.99 32.97 -6.00
CA HIS A 109 1.58 33.17 -4.69
C HIS A 109 2.19 31.86 -4.17
N GLU A 110 3.52 31.78 -4.11
CA GLU A 110 4.23 30.60 -3.61
C GLU A 110 4.51 30.68 -2.11
N LEU A 111 4.21 29.61 -1.37
CA LEU A 111 4.66 29.45 0.00
C LEU A 111 6.14 29.03 0.03
N ILE A 112 7.01 29.91 0.56
CA ILE A 112 8.45 29.64 0.72
C ILE A 112 8.82 29.20 2.14
N GLY A 113 8.03 29.55 3.16
CA GLY A 113 8.27 29.12 4.54
C GLY A 113 6.99 28.98 5.37
N CYS A 114 6.95 28.01 6.27
CA CYS A 114 5.87 27.76 7.22
C CYS A 114 6.46 27.31 8.56
N GLN A 115 6.44 28.20 9.55
CA GLN A 115 7.10 28.00 10.85
C GLN A 115 6.13 28.31 12.00
N GLN A 116 6.41 27.78 13.19
CA GLN A 116 5.75 28.24 14.41
C GLN A 116 6.11 29.72 14.63
N ASN A 117 5.13 30.59 14.90
CA ASN A 117 5.47 31.98 15.22
C ASN A 117 6.14 32.07 16.61
N ALA A 118 6.87 33.16 16.88
CA ALA A 118 7.62 33.34 18.13
C ALA A 118 6.77 33.19 19.42
N ASP A 119 5.45 33.42 19.34
CA ASP A 119 4.50 33.27 20.44
C ASP A 119 3.63 31.99 20.37
N TYR A 120 3.92 31.05 19.46
CA TYR A 120 3.14 29.81 19.21
C TYR A 120 2.84 29.02 20.50
N ASN A 121 3.80 28.94 21.43
CA ASN A 121 3.61 28.26 22.71
C ASN A 121 2.45 28.84 23.55
N ARG A 122 2.08 30.11 23.34
CA ARG A 122 0.94 30.79 23.98
C ARG A 122 -0.28 30.90 23.05
N THR A 123 -0.09 31.16 21.76
CA THR A 123 -1.19 31.56 20.84
C THR A 123 -1.48 30.60 19.70
N SER A 124 -0.75 29.49 19.59
CA SER A 124 -0.87 28.46 18.54
C SER A 124 -0.72 28.93 17.08
N ARG A 125 -0.29 30.18 16.86
CA ARG A 125 -0.17 30.79 15.52
C ARG A 125 1.09 30.40 14.76
N TRP A 126 0.93 30.24 13.46
CA TRP A 126 1.95 29.94 12.47
C TRP A 126 2.32 31.21 11.70
N ARG A 127 3.60 31.35 11.36
CA ARG A 127 4.13 32.33 10.43
C ARG A 127 4.34 31.67 9.08
N LEU A 128 3.73 32.22 8.04
CA LEU A 128 3.92 31.83 6.65
C LEU A 128 4.68 32.93 5.92
N THR A 129 5.80 32.57 5.29
CA THR A 129 6.51 33.43 4.35
C THR A 129 6.04 33.09 2.94
N VAL A 130 5.53 34.08 2.23
CA VAL A 130 4.90 33.95 0.90
C VAL A 130 5.61 34.87 -0.10
N ARG A 131 5.83 34.36 -1.31
CA ARG A 131 6.28 35.12 -2.48
C ARG A 131 5.11 35.36 -3.42
N ASP A 132 4.71 36.62 -3.57
CA ASP A 132 3.93 37.08 -4.72
C ASP A 132 4.86 37.08 -5.95
N ILE A 133 4.51 36.28 -6.97
CA ILE A 133 5.34 36.08 -8.16
C ILE A 133 5.16 37.22 -9.18
N ASP A 134 4.02 37.92 -9.15
CA ASP A 134 3.73 39.00 -10.11
C ASP A 134 4.31 40.35 -9.68
N ASN A 135 4.45 40.57 -8.37
CA ASN A 135 5.06 41.77 -7.79
C ASN A 135 6.50 41.55 -7.26
N ASP A 136 7.09 40.37 -7.54
CA ASP A 136 8.36 39.84 -6.99
C ASP A 136 8.57 40.16 -5.49
N ARG A 137 7.49 40.00 -4.70
CA ARG A 137 7.44 40.47 -3.31
C ARG A 137 7.35 39.31 -2.34
N VAL A 138 8.33 39.21 -1.46
CA VAL A 138 8.28 38.34 -0.28
C VAL A 138 7.64 39.09 0.90
N PHE A 139 6.75 38.42 1.64
CA PHE A 139 6.16 38.93 2.88
C PHE A 139 5.85 37.80 3.87
N ASP A 140 5.85 38.12 5.16
CA ASP A 140 5.34 37.25 6.23
C ASP A 140 3.86 37.55 6.50
N ALA A 141 3.08 36.50 6.78
CA ALA A 141 1.71 36.56 7.27
C ALA A 141 1.50 35.55 8.42
N VAL A 142 0.60 35.86 9.35
CA VAL A 142 0.40 35.05 10.59
C VAL A 142 -1.02 34.50 10.64
N PHE A 143 -1.17 33.21 10.95
CA PHE A 143 -2.45 32.49 10.95
C PHE A 143 -2.59 31.51 12.11
N ASP A 144 -3.79 31.36 12.64
CA ASP A 144 -4.12 30.48 13.78
C ASP A 144 -4.18 29.00 13.39
N GLY A 145 -4.27 28.70 12.09
CA GLY A 145 -4.21 27.35 11.56
C GLY A 145 -3.86 27.30 10.08
N VAL A 146 -3.21 26.22 9.66
CA VAL A 146 -2.64 25.99 8.32
C VAL A 146 -3.03 24.61 7.80
N ILE A 147 -3.55 24.55 6.58
CA ILE A 147 -3.86 23.31 5.85
C ILE A 147 -2.94 23.19 4.63
N VAL A 148 -2.06 22.19 4.63
CA VAL A 148 -1.14 21.93 3.52
C VAL A 148 -1.78 20.98 2.51
N CYS A 149 -2.39 21.54 1.46
CA CYS A 149 -3.14 20.85 0.41
C CYS A 149 -2.32 20.59 -0.88
N ALA A 150 -0.99 20.76 -0.86
CA ALA A 150 -0.13 20.54 -2.02
C ALA A 150 -0.14 19.09 -2.57
N GLY A 151 -0.64 18.12 -1.80
CA GLY A 151 -0.75 16.73 -2.24
C GLY A 151 0.57 15.98 -2.17
N ARG A 152 0.79 15.01 -3.08
CA ARG A 152 1.84 13.99 -2.92
C ARG A 152 2.60 13.58 -4.18
N TYR A 153 2.33 14.23 -5.31
CA TYR A 153 2.97 13.93 -6.59
C TYR A 153 3.75 15.17 -7.07
N HIS A 154 4.97 15.32 -6.54
CA HIS A 154 5.81 16.50 -6.78
C HIS A 154 7.07 16.11 -7.58
N ARG A 155 8.05 15.46 -6.92
CA ARG A 155 9.33 15.11 -7.53
C ARG A 155 9.26 13.72 -8.17
N PRO A 156 9.54 13.56 -9.48
CA PRO A 156 9.70 12.25 -10.12
C PRO A 156 10.79 11.42 -9.43
N VAL A 157 10.58 10.10 -9.30
CA VAL A 157 11.58 9.17 -8.73
C VAL A 157 12.39 8.56 -9.85
N ILE A 158 13.46 9.24 -10.23
CA ILE A 158 14.45 8.70 -11.16
C ILE A 158 15.25 7.59 -10.43
N PRO A 159 15.21 6.33 -10.88
CA PRO A 159 16.06 5.28 -10.33
C PRO A 159 17.50 5.45 -10.84
N ASP A 160 18.48 5.19 -9.98
CA ASP A 160 19.83 4.89 -10.44
C ASP A 160 19.87 3.44 -10.96
N ILE A 161 20.43 3.24 -12.14
CA ILE A 161 20.49 1.96 -12.85
C ILE A 161 21.86 1.90 -13.54
N LYS A 162 22.53 0.75 -13.37
CA LYS A 162 23.87 0.48 -13.92
C LYS A 162 23.94 0.88 -15.40
N ASN A 163 25.04 1.53 -15.76
CA ASN A 163 25.38 1.98 -17.11
C ASN A 163 24.40 2.98 -17.77
N ARG A 164 23.41 3.56 -17.05
CA ARG A 164 22.45 4.53 -17.64
C ARG A 164 23.13 5.65 -18.45
N HIS A 165 24.30 6.12 -18.05
CA HIS A 165 25.04 7.17 -18.74
C HIS A 165 25.58 6.79 -20.13
N LEU A 166 25.63 5.50 -20.48
CA LEU A 166 26.07 5.02 -21.81
C LEU A 166 24.94 5.06 -22.85
N PHE A 167 23.68 5.00 -22.41
CA PHE A 167 22.52 4.89 -23.31
C PHE A 167 22.27 6.18 -24.08
N ALA A 168 22.42 6.10 -25.40
CA ALA A 168 22.29 7.21 -26.33
C ALA A 168 20.84 7.58 -26.66
N GLY A 169 19.88 6.70 -26.37
CA GLY A 169 18.45 6.96 -26.54
C GLY A 169 17.86 7.91 -25.49
N LEU A 170 16.61 8.31 -25.73
CA LEU A 170 15.89 9.22 -24.85
C LEU A 170 15.48 8.51 -23.54
N VAL A 171 15.63 9.18 -22.39
CA VAL A 171 15.08 8.68 -21.12
C VAL A 171 14.31 9.78 -20.40
N VAL A 172 13.05 9.49 -20.12
CA VAL A 172 12.05 10.43 -19.59
C VAL A 172 11.28 9.79 -18.43
N HIS A 173 10.56 10.58 -17.63
CA HIS A 173 9.58 10.06 -16.67
C HIS A 173 8.17 10.20 -17.25
N THR A 174 7.19 9.45 -16.75
CA THR A 174 5.76 9.69 -17.04
C THR A 174 5.25 11.07 -16.58
N ASN A 175 6.13 11.93 -16.04
CA ASN A 175 5.81 13.33 -15.76
C ASN A 175 6.08 14.25 -16.96
N THR A 176 7.01 13.89 -17.84
CA THR A 176 7.41 14.72 -18.99
C THR A 176 6.72 14.31 -20.28
N VAL A 177 6.09 13.13 -20.30
CA VAL A 177 5.29 12.61 -21.43
C VAL A 177 3.91 13.27 -21.43
N SER A 178 3.73 14.29 -22.26
CA SER A 178 2.45 14.96 -22.53
C SER A 178 1.60 14.13 -23.51
N ASP A 179 2.16 13.71 -24.63
CA ASP A 179 1.48 12.90 -25.63
C ASP A 179 2.28 11.63 -26.02
N THR A 180 2.19 11.18 -27.28
CA THR A 180 3.05 10.11 -27.82
C THR A 180 3.95 10.60 -28.95
N THR A 181 3.85 11.88 -29.32
CA THR A 181 4.29 12.41 -30.61
C THR A 181 5.81 12.30 -30.75
N GLY A 182 6.26 11.60 -31.79
CA GLY A 182 7.67 11.27 -32.02
C GLY A 182 8.12 9.96 -31.38
N LEU A 183 7.25 9.26 -30.65
CA LEU A 183 7.48 7.91 -30.10
C LEU A 183 6.74 6.81 -30.89
N GLU A 184 5.89 7.17 -31.86
CA GLU A 184 5.09 6.23 -32.66
C GLU A 184 5.95 5.21 -33.43
N SER A 185 7.15 5.59 -33.88
CA SER A 185 8.09 4.72 -34.62
C SER A 185 9.34 4.33 -33.80
N GLN A 186 9.29 4.45 -32.47
CA GLN A 186 10.41 4.14 -31.58
C GLN A 186 10.15 2.87 -30.77
N ARG A 187 11.14 2.02 -30.53
CA ARG A 187 11.03 0.90 -29.57
C ARG A 187 11.09 1.48 -28.16
N VAL A 188 10.01 1.32 -27.39
CA VAL A 188 9.87 1.97 -26.08
C VAL A 188 9.84 0.96 -24.93
N VAL A 189 10.68 1.17 -23.91
CA VAL A 189 10.63 0.44 -22.65
C VAL A 189 9.97 1.30 -21.57
N VAL A 190 8.83 0.87 -21.03
CA VAL A 190 8.19 1.52 -19.89
C VAL A 190 8.57 0.78 -18.60
N LEU A 191 9.33 1.44 -17.73
CA LEU A 191 9.78 0.89 -16.46
C LEU A 191 8.77 1.17 -15.34
N GLY A 192 8.01 0.15 -14.95
CA GLY A 192 7.13 0.17 -13.79
C GLY A 192 5.64 0.10 -14.11
N VAL A 193 5.01 -0.99 -13.67
CA VAL A 193 3.57 -1.30 -13.82
C VAL A 193 2.63 -0.50 -12.90
N GLY A 194 2.95 0.76 -12.60
CA GLY A 194 2.00 1.67 -11.95
C GLY A 194 0.92 2.16 -12.93
N ASN A 195 -0.22 2.68 -12.43
CA ASN A 195 -1.32 3.18 -13.29
C ASN A 195 -0.81 4.07 -14.45
N SER A 196 -0.01 5.10 -14.16
CA SER A 196 0.55 6.00 -15.18
C SER A 196 1.51 5.31 -16.17
N GLY A 197 2.22 4.26 -15.74
CA GLY A 197 3.08 3.48 -16.64
C GLY A 197 2.26 2.61 -17.59
N ILE A 198 1.20 1.96 -17.07
CA ILE A 198 0.29 1.17 -17.90
C ILE A 198 -0.52 2.05 -18.85
N ASP A 199 -1.01 3.22 -18.41
CA ASP A 199 -1.73 4.16 -19.28
C ASP A 199 -0.82 4.67 -20.43
N VAL A 200 0.46 4.98 -20.16
CA VAL A 200 1.43 5.33 -21.22
C VAL A 200 1.69 4.15 -22.17
N ALA A 201 1.96 2.96 -21.64
CA ALA A 201 2.24 1.77 -22.45
C ALA A 201 1.05 1.41 -23.37
N VAL A 202 -0.17 1.46 -22.83
CA VAL A 202 -1.42 1.25 -23.58
C VAL A 202 -1.65 2.34 -24.63
N LYS A 203 -1.35 3.61 -24.32
CA LYS A 203 -1.51 4.70 -25.30
C LYS A 203 -0.54 4.51 -26.48
N LEU A 204 0.74 4.26 -26.21
CA LEU A 204 1.74 3.96 -27.23
C LEU A 204 1.33 2.76 -28.09
N ALA A 205 0.92 1.65 -27.47
CA ALA A 205 0.49 0.44 -28.16
C ALA A 205 -0.78 0.61 -29.03
N LYS A 206 -1.47 1.76 -28.93
CA LYS A 206 -2.60 2.15 -29.79
C LYS A 206 -2.22 3.14 -30.91
N THR A 207 -1.09 3.83 -30.82
CA THR A 207 -0.64 4.81 -31.84
C THR A 207 0.49 4.30 -32.74
N LYS A 208 1.16 3.22 -32.33
CA LYS A 208 2.26 2.57 -33.05
C LYS A 208 1.84 1.83 -34.32
N LEU A 209 2.76 1.73 -35.29
CA LEU A 209 2.62 0.84 -36.44
C LEU A 209 2.85 -0.62 -36.03
N GLN A 210 2.44 -1.55 -36.89
CA GLN A 210 2.24 -2.97 -36.59
C GLN A 210 3.50 -3.76 -36.15
N TYR A 211 4.69 -3.15 -36.21
CA TYR A 211 5.98 -3.78 -35.91
C TYR A 211 6.77 -3.11 -34.78
N ASP A 212 6.33 -1.95 -34.26
CA ASP A 212 7.13 -1.16 -33.32
C ASP A 212 6.84 -1.55 -31.86
N GLN A 213 7.71 -2.38 -31.28
CA GLN A 213 7.47 -2.97 -29.96
C GLN A 213 7.35 -1.96 -28.80
N VAL A 214 6.48 -2.27 -27.82
CA VAL A 214 6.51 -1.72 -26.46
C VAL A 214 6.88 -2.83 -25.48
N TYR A 215 7.82 -2.56 -24.58
CA TYR A 215 8.19 -3.43 -23.46
C TYR A 215 7.72 -2.81 -22.14
N LEU A 216 6.95 -3.53 -21.35
CA LEU A 216 6.48 -3.08 -20.02
C LEU A 216 7.23 -3.85 -18.93
N SER A 217 8.24 -3.21 -18.35
CA SER A 217 9.16 -3.79 -17.38
C SER A 217 8.56 -3.78 -15.96
N SER A 218 8.61 -4.94 -15.29
CA SER A 218 8.01 -5.16 -13.97
C SER A 218 8.94 -5.93 -13.04
N ARG A 219 9.18 -5.37 -11.85
CA ARG A 219 10.05 -5.99 -10.83
C ARG A 219 9.38 -7.10 -10.02
N THR A 220 8.05 -7.15 -9.95
CA THR A 220 7.35 -8.16 -9.12
C THR A 220 6.00 -8.66 -9.66
N GLY A 221 5.55 -8.20 -10.83
CA GLY A 221 4.15 -8.37 -11.26
C GLY A 221 3.16 -7.48 -10.49
N CYS A 222 1.92 -7.38 -10.97
CA CYS A 222 0.84 -6.59 -10.38
C CYS A 222 -0.54 -7.24 -10.61
N TRP A 223 -1.50 -6.97 -9.72
CA TRP A 223 -2.91 -7.33 -9.94
C TRP A 223 -3.63 -6.19 -10.67
N ILE A 224 -4.28 -6.52 -11.79
CA ILE A 224 -5.01 -5.58 -12.64
C ILE A 224 -6.51 -5.78 -12.45
N PHE A 225 -7.22 -4.67 -12.33
CA PHE A 225 -8.67 -4.63 -12.20
C PHE A 225 -9.25 -3.82 -13.37
N GLY A 226 -10.19 -4.40 -14.10
CA GLY A 226 -11.04 -3.65 -15.02
C GLY A 226 -11.92 -2.67 -14.26
N ARG A 227 -12.26 -1.56 -14.92
CA ARG A 227 -13.16 -0.52 -14.42
C ARG A 227 -14.61 -1.02 -14.35
N PHE A 228 -14.96 -2.07 -15.09
CA PHE A 228 -16.26 -2.73 -15.03
C PHE A 228 -16.22 -4.12 -14.34
N PHE A 229 -17.24 -4.35 -13.51
CA PHE A 229 -17.61 -5.62 -12.90
C PHE A 229 -18.80 -6.25 -13.65
N ASN A 230 -19.22 -7.46 -13.25
CA ASN A 230 -20.34 -8.22 -13.82
C ASN A 230 -21.54 -7.34 -14.25
N LYS A 231 -21.96 -7.48 -15.52
CA LYS A 231 -22.99 -6.67 -16.21
C LYS A 231 -22.65 -5.18 -16.43
N GLY A 232 -21.37 -4.81 -16.47
CA GLY A 232 -20.91 -3.46 -16.83
C GLY A 232 -20.96 -2.43 -15.70
N ILE A 233 -21.26 -2.85 -14.47
CA ILE A 233 -21.39 -1.96 -13.30
C ILE A 233 -19.97 -1.53 -12.82
N PRO A 234 -19.73 -0.27 -12.44
CA PRO A 234 -18.41 0.18 -11.97
C PRO A 234 -17.88 -0.62 -10.78
N THR A 235 -16.63 -1.10 -10.88
CA THR A 235 -16.03 -2.09 -9.95
C THR A 235 -16.03 -1.64 -8.49
N ASP A 236 -15.83 -0.35 -8.23
CA ASP A 236 -15.83 0.21 -6.87
C ASP A 236 -17.23 0.29 -6.24
N THR A 237 -18.28 0.57 -7.02
CA THR A 237 -19.69 0.52 -6.55
C THR A 237 -20.14 -0.90 -6.19
N PHE A 238 -19.45 -1.93 -6.68
CA PHE A 238 -19.62 -3.30 -6.22
C PHE A 238 -18.75 -3.62 -5.00
N GLY A 239 -17.44 -3.34 -5.04
CA GLY A 239 -16.50 -3.72 -3.98
C GLY A 239 -16.63 -2.93 -2.67
N LEU A 240 -16.91 -1.62 -2.75
CA LEU A 240 -16.94 -0.72 -1.59
C LEU A 240 -18.34 -0.62 -0.96
N ARG A 241 -18.82 -1.74 -0.40
CA ARG A 241 -20.12 -1.84 0.30
C ARG A 241 -19.94 -2.16 1.77
N ARG A 242 -20.83 -1.66 2.64
CA ARG A 242 -20.72 -1.89 4.10
C ARG A 242 -20.97 -3.35 4.48
N CYS A 243 -21.92 -4.01 3.83
CA CYS A 243 -22.14 -5.45 3.97
C CYS A 243 -20.89 -6.28 3.59
N PHE A 244 -20.18 -5.90 2.51
CA PHE A 244 -18.94 -6.56 2.10
C PHE A 244 -17.78 -6.25 3.06
N ASP A 245 -17.61 -4.99 3.50
CA ASP A 245 -16.56 -4.65 4.49
C ASP A 245 -16.79 -5.33 5.86
N TRP A 246 -18.03 -5.67 6.21
CA TRP A 246 -18.38 -6.52 7.36
C TRP A 246 -18.13 -8.02 7.09
N MET A 247 -18.56 -8.53 5.93
CA MET A 247 -18.31 -9.90 5.48
C MET A 247 -16.80 -10.20 5.43
N PHE A 248 -15.99 -9.31 4.85
CA PHE A 248 -14.51 -9.33 4.85
C PHE A 248 -13.85 -9.05 6.22
N LYS A 249 -14.62 -8.95 7.32
CA LYS A 249 -14.12 -9.00 8.71
C LYS A 249 -14.44 -10.32 9.41
N GLY A 250 -15.59 -10.94 9.08
CA GLY A 250 -15.92 -12.30 9.53
C GLY A 250 -15.18 -13.39 8.74
N TRP A 251 -14.88 -13.12 7.46
CA TRP A 251 -14.11 -14.04 6.62
C TRP A 251 -12.65 -14.11 7.03
N THR A 252 -12.13 -15.33 7.03
CA THR A 252 -10.70 -15.57 7.14
C THR A 252 -9.96 -15.09 5.89
N TYR A 253 -8.73 -14.60 6.09
CA TYR A 253 -7.94 -13.90 5.08
C TYR A 253 -7.67 -14.76 3.81
N PRO A 254 -7.20 -16.02 3.92
CA PRO A 254 -7.13 -16.96 2.79
C PRO A 254 -8.46 -17.22 2.05
N MET A 255 -9.61 -17.23 2.71
CA MET A 255 -10.89 -17.47 2.02
C MET A 255 -11.25 -16.28 1.10
N ALA A 256 -11.08 -15.05 1.59
CA ALA A 256 -11.17 -13.84 0.78
C ALA A 256 -10.14 -13.86 -0.39
N SER A 257 -8.96 -14.45 -0.16
CA SER A 257 -7.89 -14.62 -1.16
C SER A 257 -8.33 -15.46 -2.33
N ARG A 258 -8.81 -16.68 -2.05
CA ARG A 258 -9.21 -17.66 -3.05
C ARG A 258 -10.36 -17.09 -3.89
N LEU A 259 -11.38 -16.55 -3.24
CA LEU A 259 -12.54 -15.96 -3.92
C LEU A 259 -12.18 -14.80 -4.86
N VAL A 260 -11.38 -13.81 -4.42
CA VAL A 260 -11.02 -12.68 -5.30
C VAL A 260 -9.98 -13.06 -6.35
N THR A 261 -9.02 -13.95 -6.04
CA THR A 261 -8.06 -14.46 -7.04
C THR A 261 -8.78 -15.24 -8.14
N THR A 262 -9.70 -16.14 -7.77
CA THR A 262 -10.52 -16.92 -8.70
C THR A 262 -11.46 -16.01 -9.48
N TYR A 263 -12.03 -14.97 -8.87
CA TYR A 263 -12.85 -13.98 -9.59
C TYR A 263 -12.04 -13.26 -10.68
N LEU A 264 -10.90 -12.65 -10.34
CA LEU A 264 -10.06 -11.94 -11.31
C LEU A 264 -9.64 -12.84 -12.47
N ASN A 265 -9.09 -14.02 -12.17
CA ASN A 265 -8.63 -14.95 -13.19
C ASN A 265 -9.77 -15.52 -14.08
N LYS A 266 -11.01 -15.65 -13.56
CA LYS A 266 -12.16 -16.17 -14.34
C LYS A 266 -12.97 -15.09 -15.07
N THR A 267 -12.84 -13.81 -14.74
CA THR A 267 -13.73 -12.75 -15.24
C THR A 267 -13.03 -11.54 -15.85
N GLN A 268 -11.72 -11.43 -15.66
CA GLN A 268 -10.86 -10.46 -16.35
C GLN A 268 -9.99 -11.22 -17.36
N PHE A 269 -8.93 -11.87 -16.88
CA PHE A 269 -8.01 -12.74 -17.61
C PHE A 269 -7.10 -13.47 -16.61
N ASP A 270 -6.58 -14.66 -16.94
CA ASP A 270 -5.63 -15.34 -16.05
C ASP A 270 -4.30 -14.60 -16.02
N HIS A 271 -4.03 -13.91 -14.92
CA HIS A 271 -2.81 -13.14 -14.74
C HIS A 271 -1.53 -14.01 -14.85
N LYS A 272 -1.59 -15.34 -14.68
CA LYS A 272 -0.45 -16.25 -14.88
C LYS A 272 -0.09 -16.34 -16.37
N LEU A 273 -1.08 -16.45 -17.24
CA LEU A 273 -0.89 -16.58 -18.69
C LEU A 273 -0.29 -15.30 -19.30
N PHE A 274 -0.60 -14.14 -18.70
CA PHE A 274 -0.14 -12.82 -19.12
C PHE A 274 1.17 -12.38 -18.42
N GLU A 275 1.85 -13.26 -17.69
CA GLU A 275 3.06 -12.99 -16.88
C GLU A 275 2.93 -11.91 -15.76
N LEU A 276 1.77 -11.26 -15.67
CA LEU A 276 1.48 -10.19 -14.70
C LEU A 276 1.31 -10.70 -13.26
N LYS A 277 0.97 -11.98 -13.07
CA LYS A 277 0.67 -12.57 -11.74
C LYS A 277 1.87 -12.43 -10.80
N PRO A 278 1.77 -11.63 -9.73
CA PRO A 278 2.84 -11.51 -8.77
C PRO A 278 3.05 -12.83 -8.01
N LYS A 279 4.24 -13.01 -7.42
CA LYS A 279 4.61 -14.18 -6.60
C LYS A 279 3.82 -14.31 -5.27
N HIS A 280 2.66 -13.67 -5.15
CA HIS A 280 1.76 -13.71 -3.99
C HIS A 280 0.28 -13.78 -4.40
N ARG A 281 -0.56 -14.46 -3.62
CA ARG A 281 -2.02 -14.47 -3.80
C ARG A 281 -2.66 -13.10 -3.47
N VAL A 282 -3.95 -12.91 -3.78
CA VAL A 282 -4.64 -11.62 -3.57
C VAL A 282 -4.85 -11.29 -2.08
N PHE A 283 -5.19 -12.26 -1.22
CA PHE A 283 -5.23 -12.10 0.25
C PHE A 283 -4.50 -13.25 0.97
N GLY A 284 -3.36 -13.70 0.43
CA GLY A 284 -2.47 -14.68 1.08
C GLY A 284 -2.89 -16.15 1.04
N ALA A 285 -2.08 -16.97 1.72
CA ALA A 285 -2.23 -18.42 2.01
C ALA A 285 -1.65 -18.68 3.42
N ILE A 286 -1.94 -19.84 4.01
CA ILE A 286 -1.28 -20.30 5.24
C ILE A 286 -0.18 -21.30 4.84
N ALA A 287 1.04 -21.02 5.28
CA ALA A 287 2.14 -21.97 5.26
C ALA A 287 2.46 -22.33 6.71
N ILE A 288 2.30 -23.61 7.06
CA ILE A 288 2.78 -24.20 8.30
C ILE A 288 4.15 -24.82 7.99
N ILE A 289 5.10 -24.77 8.92
CA ILE A 289 6.43 -25.37 8.74
C ILE A 289 6.63 -26.32 9.93
N GLY A 290 6.96 -27.58 9.64
CA GLY A 290 6.87 -28.70 10.57
C GLY A 290 5.46 -29.33 10.61
N ALA A 291 5.42 -30.66 10.61
CA ALA A 291 4.28 -31.56 10.72
C ALA A 291 4.43 -32.56 11.90
N GLY A 292 5.25 -32.21 12.90
CA GLY A 292 5.16 -32.75 14.25
C GLY A 292 3.82 -32.45 14.93
N GLN A 293 3.65 -32.89 16.18
CA GLN A 293 2.37 -32.83 16.91
C GLN A 293 1.71 -31.43 16.91
N SER A 294 2.50 -30.38 17.09
CA SER A 294 2.01 -28.99 17.06
C SER A 294 1.63 -28.51 15.65
N GLY A 295 2.33 -28.99 14.62
CA GLY A 295 2.06 -28.69 13.21
C GLY A 295 0.74 -29.31 12.73
N LEU A 296 0.50 -30.58 13.09
CA LEU A 296 -0.77 -31.25 12.80
C LEU A 296 -1.95 -30.69 13.60
N GLY A 297 -1.73 -30.31 14.87
CA GLY A 297 -2.75 -29.59 15.65
C GLY A 297 -3.15 -28.26 14.98
N ALA A 298 -2.18 -27.48 14.52
CA ALA A 298 -2.42 -26.25 13.76
C ALA A 298 -3.10 -26.51 12.41
N PHE A 299 -2.75 -27.60 11.70
CA PHE A 299 -3.38 -28.00 10.45
C PHE A 299 -4.85 -28.39 10.66
N ASN A 300 -5.17 -29.22 11.66
CA ASN A 300 -6.54 -29.66 11.90
C ASN A 300 -7.45 -28.50 12.34
N ALA A 301 -6.97 -27.63 13.25
CA ALA A 301 -7.68 -26.41 13.62
C ALA A 301 -7.91 -25.45 12.43
N CYS A 302 -7.06 -25.51 11.39
CA CYS A 302 -7.33 -24.80 10.15
C CYS A 302 -8.37 -25.52 9.26
N ARG A 303 -8.31 -26.85 9.17
CA ARG A 303 -9.27 -27.67 8.40
C ARG A 303 -10.71 -27.51 8.92
N GLU A 304 -10.88 -27.50 10.23
CA GLU A 304 -12.17 -27.27 10.93
C GLU A 304 -12.73 -25.85 10.73
N GLN A 305 -11.88 -24.90 10.33
CA GLN A 305 -12.25 -23.52 9.99
C GLN A 305 -12.33 -23.28 8.46
N HIS A 306 -12.50 -24.36 7.69
CA HIS A 306 -12.69 -24.38 6.23
C HIS A 306 -11.57 -23.69 5.42
N PHE A 307 -10.30 -23.96 5.77
CA PHE A 307 -9.15 -23.50 4.98
C PHE A 307 -8.72 -24.51 3.89
N ASP A 308 -9.27 -24.41 2.68
CA ASP A 308 -8.95 -25.25 1.51
C ASP A 308 -7.53 -25.04 0.88
N ASP A 309 -6.62 -24.36 1.59
CA ASP A 309 -5.31 -23.90 1.10
C ASP A 309 -4.31 -23.71 2.25
N VAL A 310 -4.14 -24.76 3.06
CA VAL A 310 -3.05 -24.90 4.02
C VAL A 310 -1.96 -25.74 3.39
N VAL A 311 -0.75 -25.18 3.24
CA VAL A 311 0.42 -25.97 2.83
C VAL A 311 1.29 -26.19 4.06
N VAL A 312 1.46 -27.46 4.45
CA VAL A 312 2.40 -27.85 5.49
C VAL A 312 3.71 -28.21 4.81
N TYR A 313 4.79 -27.52 5.20
CA TYR A 313 6.14 -27.78 4.76
C TYR A 313 6.88 -28.50 5.89
N GLU A 314 6.81 -29.83 5.89
CA GLU A 314 7.72 -30.64 6.67
C GLU A 314 9.05 -30.81 5.90
N ARG A 315 10.14 -31.05 6.63
CA ARG A 315 11.50 -31.28 6.11
C ARG A 315 11.79 -32.77 5.90
N SER A 316 11.04 -33.64 6.56
CA SER A 316 11.06 -35.10 6.41
C SER A 316 9.97 -35.61 5.44
N ASP A 317 10.10 -36.88 5.07
CA ASP A 317 9.16 -37.57 4.17
C ASP A 317 7.92 -38.15 4.90
N SER A 318 7.75 -37.87 6.20
CA SER A 318 6.68 -38.45 7.04
C SER A 318 6.02 -37.41 7.96
N LEU A 319 4.83 -37.73 8.48
CA LEU A 319 4.11 -36.92 9.47
C LEU A 319 4.43 -37.42 10.89
N CYS A 320 4.53 -36.50 11.86
CA CYS A 320 4.95 -36.81 13.24
C CYS A 320 6.35 -37.47 13.38
N ASP A 321 7.31 -37.10 12.53
CA ASP A 321 8.72 -37.56 12.56
C ASP A 321 9.33 -37.56 13.98
N GLU A 322 9.04 -36.54 14.78
CA GLU A 322 9.45 -36.37 16.19
C GLU A 322 9.07 -37.55 17.13
N THR A 323 8.22 -38.48 16.66
CA THR A 323 7.71 -39.61 17.45
C THR A 323 7.84 -40.97 16.77
N GLN A 324 8.37 -41.03 15.54
CA GLN A 324 8.64 -42.30 14.86
C GLN A 324 10.03 -42.84 15.24
N ARG A 325 10.19 -44.16 15.33
CA ARG A 325 11.49 -44.79 15.66
C ARG A 325 12.48 -44.74 14.50
N GLU A 326 11.97 -44.75 13.28
CA GLU A 326 12.73 -44.83 12.04
C GLU A 326 12.19 -43.76 11.08
N ALA A 327 12.75 -42.56 11.17
CA ALA A 327 12.43 -41.44 10.28
C ALA A 327 13.67 -40.55 10.03
N SER A 328 13.57 -39.72 9.00
CA SER A 328 14.68 -39.13 8.24
C SER A 328 15.51 -38.05 8.99
N ASP A 329 16.60 -37.58 8.36
CA ASP A 329 17.66 -36.72 8.93
C ASP A 329 17.27 -35.25 9.25
N ALA A 330 16.00 -35.04 9.58
CA ALA A 330 15.46 -33.83 10.18
C ALA A 330 14.88 -34.06 11.58
N GLY A 331 14.42 -35.28 11.89
CA GLY A 331 13.86 -35.64 13.19
C GLY A 331 14.91 -35.84 14.28
N ALA A 332 14.55 -35.54 15.53
CA ALA A 332 15.38 -35.88 16.67
C ALA A 332 15.26 -37.39 16.96
N ARG A 333 16.22 -38.19 16.48
CA ARG A 333 16.25 -39.65 16.70
C ARG A 333 16.22 -39.95 18.21
N LEU A 334 15.07 -40.39 18.69
CA LEU A 334 14.86 -40.76 20.09
C LEU A 334 15.70 -41.99 20.44
N LEU A 335 16.51 -41.92 21.50
CA LEU A 335 17.23 -43.09 21.99
C LEU A 335 16.20 -44.14 22.46
N PRO A 336 16.53 -45.45 22.48
CA PRO A 336 15.59 -46.51 22.90
C PRO A 336 15.02 -46.35 24.32
N THR A 337 15.58 -45.44 25.11
CA THR A 337 15.20 -45.08 26.47
C THR A 337 14.51 -43.71 26.60
N THR A 338 14.28 -42.98 25.51
CA THR A 338 13.73 -41.60 25.55
C THR A 338 12.21 -41.59 25.61
N THR A 339 11.67 -40.60 26.35
CA THR A 339 10.34 -40.66 26.96
C THR A 339 9.77 -39.27 27.27
N LEU A 340 8.46 -39.12 27.22
CA LEU A 340 7.74 -37.87 27.48
C LEU A 340 7.74 -37.50 28.97
N ASN A 341 8.15 -36.27 29.29
CA ASN A 341 8.31 -35.74 30.66
C ASN A 341 7.00 -35.30 31.33
N SER A 342 5.85 -35.82 30.89
CA SER A 342 4.50 -35.54 31.40
C SER A 342 3.64 -36.78 31.18
N SER A 343 2.61 -37.02 32.01
CA SER A 343 1.85 -38.27 31.95
C SER A 343 1.07 -38.43 30.64
N LYS A 344 0.70 -39.67 30.28
CA LYS A 344 -0.05 -39.97 29.04
C LYS A 344 -1.42 -39.27 29.00
N GLU A 345 -2.03 -39.07 30.17
CA GLU A 345 -3.32 -38.37 30.33
C GLU A 345 -3.20 -36.86 30.06
N LEU A 346 -2.04 -36.25 30.38
CA LEU A 346 -1.77 -34.82 30.16
C LEU A 346 -1.36 -34.50 28.71
N ASN A 347 -0.98 -35.51 27.92
CA ASN A 347 -0.61 -35.38 26.50
C ASN A 347 -1.69 -35.88 25.53
N ALA A 348 -2.82 -36.39 26.03
CA ALA A 348 -3.93 -36.85 25.19
C ALA A 348 -4.71 -35.67 24.60
N TYR A 349 -5.13 -35.79 23.34
CA TYR A 349 -6.17 -34.92 22.80
C TYR A 349 -7.53 -35.31 23.40
N SER A 350 -8.39 -34.34 23.68
CA SER A 350 -9.70 -34.55 24.33
C SER A 350 -10.58 -35.58 23.63
N ASP A 351 -10.42 -35.67 22.31
CA ASP A 351 -11.27 -36.45 21.41
C ASP A 351 -10.58 -37.76 20.97
N PHE A 352 -9.32 -38.00 21.41
CA PHE A 352 -8.51 -39.15 20.99
C PHE A 352 -7.49 -39.58 22.08
N PRO A 353 -7.91 -40.40 23.08
CA PRO A 353 -7.06 -40.81 24.20
C PRO A 353 -6.07 -41.93 23.84
N PHE A 354 -4.95 -41.99 24.56
CA PHE A 354 -3.93 -43.03 24.38
C PHE A 354 -4.40 -44.45 24.79
N PRO A 355 -3.99 -45.51 24.08
CA PRO A 355 -4.19 -46.89 24.51
C PRO A 355 -3.57 -47.17 25.90
N GLN A 356 -4.22 -48.03 26.70
CA GLN A 356 -3.90 -48.16 28.13
C GLN A 356 -2.46 -48.64 28.46
N HIS A 357 -1.76 -49.29 27.53
CA HIS A 357 -0.66 -50.24 27.76
C HIS A 357 0.79 -49.73 27.52
N TYR A 358 1.11 -48.47 27.81
CA TYR A 358 2.46 -47.86 27.57
C TYR A 358 3.18 -47.28 28.84
N PRO A 359 4.55 -47.30 28.94
CA PRO A 359 5.37 -46.94 30.14
C PRO A 359 6.27 -45.64 30.04
N ASN A 360 7.39 -45.51 30.81
CA ASN A 360 7.81 -44.25 31.48
C ASN A 360 9.14 -43.45 31.18
N TYR A 361 10.43 -43.90 31.38
CA TYR A 361 11.62 -42.97 31.46
C TYR A 361 13.05 -43.49 31.07
N VAL A 362 14.01 -42.61 30.58
CA VAL A 362 15.53 -42.54 30.75
C VAL A 362 16.31 -41.44 29.89
N HIS A 363 17.53 -41.61 29.29
CA HIS A 363 18.64 -40.58 29.23
C HIS A 363 19.49 -40.28 27.91
N HIS A 364 20.86 -40.33 27.90
CA HIS A 364 21.84 -39.47 27.09
C HIS A 364 23.16 -40.23 26.62
N MET A 365 24.32 -39.75 26.06
CA MET A 365 25.04 -38.44 25.78
C MET A 365 26.34 -38.57 24.84
N LEU A 366 27.06 -37.46 24.51
CA LEU A 366 28.51 -37.25 24.06
C LEU A 366 29.03 -37.30 22.57
N MET A 367 30.22 -36.70 22.27
CA MET A 367 30.84 -36.44 20.92
C MET A 367 32.38 -36.08 20.92
N ASP A 368 33.12 -36.17 19.76
CA ASP A 368 34.49 -35.59 19.54
C ASP A 368 34.83 -35.21 18.04
N TYR A 369 36.07 -34.79 17.67
CA TYR A 369 36.40 -33.80 16.59
C TYR A 369 37.83 -33.89 15.93
N ASP A 370 38.00 -33.47 14.66
CA ASP A 370 39.31 -32.98 14.08
C ASP A 370 39.18 -31.80 13.04
N ARG A 371 40.31 -31.28 12.52
CA ARG A 371 40.55 -29.89 12.08
C ARG A 371 40.70 -29.64 10.55
N THR A 372 40.21 -28.50 10.04
CA THR A 372 40.97 -27.58 9.12
C THR A 372 40.17 -26.33 8.69
N GLY A 373 40.59 -25.13 9.13
CA GLY A 373 40.51 -23.83 8.40
C GLY A 373 39.15 -23.19 8.02
N ARG A 374 38.11 -23.96 7.74
CA ARG A 374 36.72 -23.54 7.45
C ARG A 374 35.78 -24.57 8.09
N TRP A 375 34.49 -24.27 8.25
CA TRP A 375 33.55 -25.25 8.84
C TRP A 375 33.24 -26.37 7.84
N ARG A 376 34.08 -27.41 7.85
CA ARG A 376 33.89 -28.67 7.13
C ARG A 376 32.94 -29.57 7.94
N LEU A 377 31.70 -29.65 7.49
CA LEU A 377 30.69 -30.61 7.92
C LEU A 377 30.92 -31.93 7.18
N THR A 378 31.58 -32.86 7.86
CA THR A 378 31.75 -34.24 7.42
C THR A 378 30.46 -35.01 7.65
N VAL A 379 29.79 -35.41 6.57
CA VAL A 379 28.53 -36.17 6.56
C VAL A 379 28.79 -37.52 5.91
N ARG A 380 28.64 -38.62 6.67
CA ARG A 380 28.64 -39.97 6.11
C ARG A 380 27.25 -40.28 5.56
N ASP A 381 27.17 -40.55 4.26
CA ASP A 381 26.09 -41.32 3.64
C ASP A 381 26.21 -42.76 4.18
N ILE A 382 25.20 -43.18 4.93
CA ILE A 382 25.19 -44.47 5.65
C ILE A 382 24.69 -45.59 4.73
N ASP A 383 24.03 -45.28 3.61
CA ASP A 383 23.51 -46.25 2.65
C ASP A 383 24.59 -46.69 1.65
N ASN A 384 25.58 -45.82 1.37
CA ASN A 384 26.71 -46.10 0.45
C ASN A 384 28.09 -46.18 1.15
N ASP A 385 28.15 -45.98 2.47
CA ASP A 385 29.36 -45.77 3.30
C ASP A 385 30.34 -44.70 2.79
N GLN A 386 29.87 -43.76 1.95
CA GLN A 386 30.67 -42.64 1.45
C GLN A 386 30.63 -41.45 2.41
N VAL A 387 31.72 -40.70 2.46
CA VAL A 387 31.88 -39.56 3.37
C VAL A 387 32.05 -38.29 2.54
N PHE A 388 31.15 -37.32 2.73
CA PHE A 388 31.13 -36.04 2.03
C PHE A 388 31.51 -34.90 2.98
N ASP A 389 32.24 -33.92 2.47
CA ASP A 389 32.75 -32.79 3.26
C ASP A 389 32.21 -31.45 2.75
N ASN A 390 31.19 -30.91 3.41
CA ASN A 390 30.56 -29.63 3.03
C ASN A 390 31.16 -28.45 3.81
N VAL A 391 31.48 -27.34 3.13
CA VAL A 391 32.23 -26.22 3.74
C VAL A 391 31.38 -24.95 3.80
N VAL A 392 31.22 -24.35 4.98
CA VAL A 392 30.34 -23.17 5.20
C VAL A 392 31.01 -21.98 5.91
N ASP A 393 30.47 -20.78 5.66
CA ASP A 393 31.06 -19.50 6.07
C ASP A 393 30.39 -18.80 7.27
N GLY A 394 29.23 -19.29 7.76
CA GLY A 394 28.34 -18.54 8.69
C GLY A 394 27.67 -19.39 9.77
N VAL A 395 27.76 -18.99 11.05
CA VAL A 395 27.14 -19.71 12.20
C VAL A 395 26.51 -18.73 13.22
N ILE A 396 25.23 -18.92 13.54
CA ILE A 396 24.45 -18.19 14.57
C ILE A 396 24.00 -19.19 15.64
N VAL A 397 23.95 -18.77 16.92
CA VAL A 397 23.59 -19.66 18.05
C VAL A 397 22.49 -19.08 18.94
N CYS A 398 21.52 -19.94 19.30
CA CYS A 398 20.22 -19.57 19.86
C CYS A 398 19.83 -20.47 21.06
N ALA A 399 20.69 -20.58 22.08
CA ALA A 399 20.33 -21.23 23.34
C ALA A 399 19.54 -20.26 24.26
N GLY A 400 18.44 -20.71 24.85
CA GLY A 400 17.49 -19.81 25.52
C GLY A 400 17.04 -20.24 26.91
N ARG A 401 17.39 -19.43 27.93
CA ARG A 401 16.51 -19.06 29.06
C ARG A 401 17.08 -17.87 29.86
N TYR A 402 16.55 -16.68 29.51
CA TYR A 402 16.60 -15.40 30.25
C TYR A 402 17.91 -14.60 30.38
N HIS A 403 17.81 -13.33 29.97
CA HIS A 403 18.62 -12.12 30.27
C HIS A 403 20.15 -12.10 30.02
N ARG A 404 20.87 -13.23 30.12
CA ARG A 404 22.29 -13.32 29.70
C ARG A 404 22.39 -14.21 28.45
N PRO A 405 23.10 -13.80 27.39
CA PRO A 405 23.29 -14.64 26.22
C PRO A 405 24.19 -15.82 26.56
N VAL A 406 23.65 -17.05 26.47
CA VAL A 406 24.42 -18.28 26.65
C VAL A 406 24.90 -18.72 25.28
N ILE A 407 26.08 -18.24 24.89
CA ILE A 407 26.80 -18.81 23.75
C ILE A 407 27.44 -20.11 24.27
N PRO A 408 27.04 -21.30 23.79
CA PRO A 408 27.68 -22.55 24.19
C PRO A 408 29.14 -22.56 23.70
N ASP A 409 30.03 -23.18 24.48
CA ASP A 409 31.43 -23.30 24.11
C ASP A 409 31.58 -24.40 23.04
N ILE A 410 31.61 -23.97 21.78
CA ILE A 410 31.79 -24.86 20.63
C ILE A 410 33.29 -25.13 20.47
N LYS A 411 33.70 -26.40 20.51
CA LYS A 411 35.10 -26.82 20.35
C LYS A 411 35.74 -26.13 19.14
N ASN A 412 36.88 -25.49 19.38
CA ASN A 412 37.64 -24.68 18.41
C ASN A 412 36.94 -23.41 17.86
N ARG A 413 35.91 -22.87 18.53
CA ARG A 413 35.25 -21.58 18.18
C ARG A 413 36.24 -20.46 17.85
N HIS A 414 37.37 -20.39 18.56
CA HIS A 414 38.40 -19.35 18.38
C HIS A 414 39.08 -19.37 17.00
N LEU A 415 38.98 -20.46 16.22
CA LEU A 415 39.52 -20.56 14.86
C LEU A 415 38.60 -19.97 13.77
N TYR A 416 37.32 -19.70 14.09
CA TYR A 416 36.36 -19.17 13.12
C TYR A 416 36.37 -17.63 13.08
N ALA A 417 36.93 -17.06 12.02
CA ALA A 417 37.09 -15.62 11.82
C ALA A 417 35.79 -14.88 11.39
N GLY A 418 34.74 -15.60 11.02
CA GLY A 418 33.47 -15.01 10.59
C GLY A 418 32.57 -14.55 11.76
N ARG A 419 31.45 -13.92 11.40
CA ARG A 419 30.52 -13.30 12.35
C ARG A 419 29.66 -14.37 13.04
N VAL A 420 29.79 -14.47 14.37
CA VAL A 420 28.81 -15.17 15.24
C VAL A 420 28.06 -14.12 16.04
N VAL A 421 26.73 -14.22 16.11
CA VAL A 421 25.87 -13.38 16.95
C VAL A 421 24.90 -14.29 17.70
N HIS A 422 24.60 -13.95 18.96
CA HIS A 422 23.55 -14.60 19.73
C HIS A 422 22.21 -13.91 19.46
N SER A 423 21.09 -14.63 19.45
CA SER A 423 19.75 -14.08 19.16
C SER A 423 19.41 -12.80 19.96
N ASN A 424 19.72 -12.77 21.25
CA ASN A 424 19.58 -11.60 22.15
C ASN A 424 20.39 -10.34 21.75
N LEU A 425 21.24 -10.42 20.71
CA LEU A 425 22.04 -9.32 20.15
C LEU A 425 21.67 -9.01 18.68
N LEU A 426 20.63 -9.67 18.14
CA LEU A 426 20.03 -9.37 16.84
C LEU A 426 18.74 -8.56 17.06
N SER A 427 18.75 -7.28 16.68
CA SER A 427 17.53 -6.44 16.68
C SER A 427 16.59 -6.76 15.52
N ASP A 428 17.17 -7.22 14.42
CA ASP A 428 16.58 -7.58 13.14
C ASP A 428 17.64 -8.38 12.35
N THR A 429 17.34 -8.77 11.10
CA THR A 429 18.24 -9.57 10.25
C THR A 429 19.07 -8.74 9.26
N THR A 430 19.16 -7.42 9.41
CA THR A 430 19.87 -6.56 8.44
C THR A 430 21.39 -6.80 8.47
N GLY A 431 21.99 -6.91 7.29
CA GLY A 431 23.40 -7.25 7.10
C GLY A 431 23.68 -8.76 7.10
N LEU A 432 22.65 -9.60 6.93
CA LEU A 432 22.75 -11.05 6.68
C LEU A 432 22.23 -11.45 5.29
N GLU A 433 21.77 -10.49 4.48
CA GLU A 433 21.18 -10.75 3.18
C GLU A 433 22.21 -11.33 2.19
N GLY A 434 21.87 -12.47 1.57
CA GLY A 434 22.72 -13.14 0.57
C GLY A 434 23.87 -13.97 1.15
N GLN A 435 24.02 -14.02 2.46
CA GLN A 435 24.98 -14.89 3.15
C GLN A 435 24.37 -16.27 3.42
N TRP A 436 25.20 -17.31 3.52
CA TRP A 436 24.80 -18.60 4.06
C TRP A 436 24.75 -18.53 5.59
N VAL A 437 23.57 -18.75 6.17
CA VAL A 437 23.31 -18.53 7.60
C VAL A 437 22.76 -19.80 8.25
N VAL A 438 23.53 -20.40 9.16
CA VAL A 438 23.09 -21.53 10.00
C VAL A 438 22.56 -21.01 11.33
N VAL A 439 21.34 -21.39 11.72
CA VAL A 439 20.70 -20.99 13.00
C VAL A 439 20.64 -22.20 13.96
N LEU A 440 21.53 -22.23 14.95
CA LEU A 440 21.62 -23.32 15.93
C LEU A 440 20.70 -23.07 17.13
N GLY A 441 19.45 -23.56 17.05
CA GLY A 441 18.55 -23.69 18.20
C GLY A 441 17.07 -23.46 17.85
N VAL A 442 16.20 -24.38 18.28
CA VAL A 442 14.76 -24.43 17.92
C VAL A 442 13.80 -23.77 18.92
N GLY A 443 14.32 -22.98 19.87
CA GLY A 443 13.47 -22.16 20.74
C GLY A 443 12.81 -20.99 19.99
N ASN A 444 11.77 -20.38 20.58
CA ASN A 444 10.96 -19.32 19.95
C ASN A 444 11.78 -18.28 19.16
N SER A 445 12.86 -17.74 19.73
CA SER A 445 13.69 -16.73 19.06
C SER A 445 14.49 -17.27 17.86
N GLY A 446 14.85 -18.56 17.87
CA GLY A 446 15.47 -19.22 16.71
C GLY A 446 14.46 -19.45 15.60
N ILE A 447 13.23 -19.84 15.95
CA ILE A 447 12.09 -19.94 15.02
C ILE A 447 11.77 -18.57 14.43
N ASP A 448 11.66 -17.52 15.25
CA ASP A 448 11.40 -16.15 14.80
C ASP A 448 12.48 -15.64 13.83
N ILE A 449 13.77 -15.87 14.14
CA ILE A 449 14.89 -15.50 13.24
C ILE A 449 14.86 -16.30 11.94
N ALA A 450 14.63 -17.62 11.98
CA ALA A 450 14.49 -18.44 10.78
C ALA A 450 13.29 -18.00 9.92
N VAL A 451 12.16 -17.64 10.55
CA VAL A 451 10.97 -17.09 9.90
C VAL A 451 11.22 -15.68 9.37
N GLU A 452 12.04 -14.85 10.00
CA GLU A 452 12.47 -13.54 9.50
C GLU A 452 13.30 -13.67 8.22
N LEU A 453 14.30 -14.56 8.24
CA LEU A 453 15.20 -14.85 7.11
C LEU A 453 14.47 -15.50 5.92
N THR A 454 13.53 -16.42 6.17
CA THR A 454 12.81 -17.17 5.12
C THR A 454 11.57 -16.47 4.57
N LYS A 455 11.17 -15.30 5.10
CA LYS A 455 10.04 -14.51 4.57
C LYS A 455 10.26 -14.20 3.07
N PRO A 456 9.38 -14.68 2.16
CA PRO A 456 9.45 -14.37 0.73
C PRO A 456 9.60 -12.88 0.48
N LYS A 457 10.50 -12.50 -0.45
CA LYS A 457 10.91 -11.11 -0.69
C LYS A 457 9.74 -10.17 -1.04
N HIS A 458 8.57 -10.70 -1.43
CA HIS A 458 7.30 -9.98 -1.54
C HIS A 458 6.14 -10.82 -1.00
N ARG A 459 5.18 -10.20 -0.29
CA ARG A 459 3.89 -10.79 0.13
C ARG A 459 2.81 -9.73 0.01
N VAL A 460 1.68 -10.13 -0.60
CA VAL A 460 0.31 -9.56 -0.62
C VAL A 460 0.17 -8.04 -0.60
N PHE A 461 -0.46 -7.46 -1.63
CA PHE A 461 -0.61 -6.01 -1.83
C PHE A 461 0.67 -5.18 -1.61
N SER A 462 1.86 -5.80 -1.69
CA SER A 462 3.14 -5.10 -1.77
C SER A 462 3.33 -4.29 -3.06
N GLN A 463 2.31 -4.24 -3.91
CA GLN A 463 2.05 -3.19 -4.89
C GLN A 463 0.63 -2.64 -4.70
N GLY A 464 0.42 -1.36 -5.01
CA GLY A 464 -0.92 -0.76 -5.09
C GLY A 464 -1.77 -1.37 -6.20
N VAL A 465 -3.10 -1.25 -6.09
CA VAL A 465 -4.04 -1.75 -7.11
C VAL A 465 -3.93 -0.90 -8.39
N VAL A 466 -3.94 -1.56 -9.54
CA VAL A 466 -3.80 -0.95 -10.86
C VAL A 466 -5.06 -1.20 -11.68
N PHE A 467 -5.56 -0.17 -12.36
CA PHE A 467 -6.77 -0.26 -13.18
C PHE A 467 -6.45 -0.10 -14.67
N SER A 468 -6.81 -1.10 -15.48
CA SER A 468 -6.66 -1.07 -16.93
C SER A 468 -7.58 -2.07 -17.60
N ASP A 469 -8.34 -1.61 -18.60
CA ASP A 469 -9.26 -2.43 -19.40
C ASP A 469 -8.62 -2.89 -20.73
N ASP A 470 -7.50 -2.28 -21.11
CA ASP A 470 -6.87 -2.42 -22.42
C ASP A 470 -5.57 -3.23 -22.44
N LEU A 471 -4.84 -3.32 -21.31
CA LEU A 471 -3.50 -3.92 -21.32
C LEU A 471 -3.51 -5.39 -21.77
N ALA A 472 -4.47 -6.20 -21.32
CA ALA A 472 -4.60 -7.59 -21.78
C ALA A 472 -4.83 -7.68 -23.30
N ASN A 473 -5.65 -6.78 -23.86
CA ASN A 473 -5.90 -6.76 -25.31
C ASN A 473 -4.65 -6.39 -26.13
N ASN A 474 -3.73 -5.61 -25.56
CA ASN A 474 -2.46 -5.26 -26.20
C ASN A 474 -1.39 -6.36 -26.04
N ILE A 475 -1.37 -7.05 -24.90
CA ILE A 475 -0.52 -8.24 -24.71
C ILE A 475 -0.94 -9.36 -25.67
N MET A 476 -2.24 -9.65 -25.82
CA MET A 476 -2.74 -10.66 -26.78
C MET A 476 -2.43 -10.33 -28.24
N LYS A 477 -2.30 -9.05 -28.58
CA LYS A 477 -1.89 -8.58 -29.93
C LYS A 477 -0.37 -8.58 -30.14
N GLY A 478 0.42 -8.85 -29.10
CA GLY A 478 1.87 -8.68 -29.11
C GLY A 478 2.35 -7.23 -29.03
N SER A 479 1.47 -6.21 -29.08
CA SER A 479 1.87 -4.79 -29.07
C SER A 479 2.45 -4.32 -27.73
N ILE A 480 2.25 -5.08 -26.64
CA ILE A 480 2.98 -4.92 -25.37
C ILE A 480 3.55 -6.28 -24.94
N THR A 481 4.87 -6.35 -24.76
CA THR A 481 5.56 -7.49 -24.13
C THR A 481 5.82 -7.16 -22.66
N ILE A 482 5.53 -8.07 -21.73
CA ILE A 482 5.97 -7.94 -20.34
C ILE A 482 7.46 -8.32 -20.25
N LYS A 483 8.23 -7.62 -19.42
CA LYS A 483 9.63 -7.92 -19.13
C LYS A 483 9.88 -7.89 -17.62
N SER A 484 10.96 -8.53 -17.16
CA SER A 484 11.48 -8.35 -15.81
C SER A 484 12.02 -6.92 -15.60
N ASN A 485 12.57 -6.61 -14.42
CA ASN A 485 13.16 -5.30 -14.15
C ASN A 485 14.42 -5.06 -15.02
N ILE A 486 14.77 -3.82 -15.31
CA ILE A 486 16.03 -3.51 -16.01
C ILE A 486 17.20 -3.81 -15.06
N GLN A 487 18.15 -4.62 -15.52
CA GLN A 487 19.40 -4.92 -14.82
C GLN A 487 20.45 -3.83 -15.10
N GLU A 488 20.64 -3.50 -16.38
CA GLU A 488 21.56 -2.45 -16.83
C GLU A 488 21.18 -1.90 -18.20
N PHE A 489 21.67 -0.71 -18.50
CA PHE A 489 21.62 -0.11 -19.83
C PHE A 489 22.84 -0.53 -20.68
N THR A 490 22.66 -0.51 -21.99
CA THR A 490 23.75 -0.54 -22.97
C THR A 490 23.77 0.79 -23.74
N THR A 491 24.58 0.91 -24.79
CA THR A 491 24.58 2.11 -25.65
C THR A 491 23.27 2.25 -26.46
N THR A 492 22.68 1.13 -26.86
CA THR A 492 21.58 1.01 -27.85
C THR A 492 20.31 0.36 -27.30
N GLY A 493 20.29 0.00 -26.02
CA GLY A 493 19.20 -0.76 -25.41
C GLY A 493 19.35 -0.97 -23.92
N VAL A 494 18.69 -2.02 -23.44
CA VAL A 494 18.69 -2.46 -22.03
C VAL A 494 18.82 -3.98 -21.93
N ILE A 495 19.39 -4.45 -20.84
CA ILE A 495 19.40 -5.86 -20.44
C ILE A 495 18.45 -6.00 -19.24
N PHE A 496 17.55 -6.98 -19.28
CA PHE A 496 16.58 -7.25 -18.22
C PHE A 496 17.10 -8.32 -17.24
N GLU A 497 16.64 -8.29 -15.98
CA GLU A 497 17.01 -9.25 -14.94
C GLU A 497 16.72 -10.69 -15.39
N GLY A 498 17.79 -11.50 -15.54
CA GLY A 498 17.71 -12.89 -15.98
C GLY A 498 17.89 -13.10 -17.49
N GLU A 499 18.04 -12.04 -18.28
CA GLU A 499 18.35 -12.09 -19.71
C GLU A 499 19.84 -11.77 -19.94
N THR A 500 20.47 -12.41 -20.93
CA THR A 500 21.87 -12.16 -21.34
C THR A 500 21.99 -11.39 -22.66
N VAL A 501 20.88 -11.24 -23.38
CA VAL A 501 20.80 -10.58 -24.69
C VAL A 501 20.25 -9.18 -24.50
N GLU A 502 20.87 -8.19 -25.14
CA GLU A 502 20.34 -6.83 -25.20
C GLU A 502 18.96 -6.81 -25.87
N THR A 503 18.02 -6.09 -25.28
CA THR A 503 16.80 -5.63 -25.97
C THR A 503 17.05 -4.19 -26.45
N PRO A 504 17.23 -3.96 -27.77
CA PRO A 504 17.43 -2.62 -28.32
C PRO A 504 16.20 -1.74 -28.10
N CYS A 505 16.41 -0.50 -27.67
CA CYS A 505 15.33 0.47 -27.50
C CYS A 505 15.81 1.91 -27.71
N ASP A 506 14.89 2.75 -28.16
CA ASP A 506 15.18 4.13 -28.58
C ASP A 506 14.72 5.14 -27.52
N THR A 507 13.70 4.77 -26.73
CA THR A 507 13.23 5.52 -25.56
C THR A 507 12.99 4.61 -24.35
N VAL A 508 13.37 5.06 -23.15
CA VAL A 508 12.95 4.48 -21.86
C VAL A 508 12.11 5.47 -21.06
N ILE A 509 10.91 5.05 -20.64
CA ILE A 509 9.96 5.86 -19.86
C ILE A 509 9.86 5.32 -18.44
N TYR A 510 10.30 6.10 -17.46
CA TYR A 510 10.19 5.77 -16.04
C TYR A 510 8.75 6.00 -15.54
N GLY A 511 8.00 4.91 -15.36
CA GLY A 511 6.71 4.83 -14.65
C GLY A 511 6.87 4.62 -13.14
N THR A 512 8.00 5.05 -12.58
CA THR A 512 8.46 4.78 -11.22
C THR A 512 7.74 5.60 -10.13
N GLY A 513 7.03 6.66 -10.52
CA GLY A 513 6.16 7.46 -9.64
C GLY A 513 6.92 8.52 -8.85
N TYR A 514 6.28 9.08 -7.82
CA TYR A 514 6.71 10.35 -7.22
C TYR A 514 7.14 10.25 -5.75
N GLN A 515 7.95 11.22 -5.32
CA GLN A 515 8.23 11.58 -3.93
C GLN A 515 7.37 12.79 -3.51
N GLN A 516 7.09 12.85 -2.21
CA GLN A 516 6.51 14.03 -1.57
C GLN A 516 7.60 15.07 -1.35
N TRP A 517 7.23 16.35 -1.43
CA TRP A 517 8.16 17.46 -1.29
C TRP A 517 7.43 18.63 -0.64
N TYR A 518 7.97 19.11 0.48
CA TYR A 518 7.39 20.19 1.30
C TYR A 518 8.54 21.12 1.75
N PRO A 519 9.18 21.84 0.82
CA PRO A 519 10.42 22.59 1.10
C PRO A 519 10.21 23.67 2.17
N TYR A 520 9.04 24.29 2.17
CA TYR A 520 8.60 25.33 3.10
C TYR A 520 8.37 24.84 4.54
N LEU A 521 8.30 23.52 4.80
CA LEU A 521 8.24 22.98 6.16
C LEU A 521 9.66 22.76 6.71
N PRO A 522 9.93 23.05 7.99
CA PRO A 522 11.12 22.58 8.72
C PRO A 522 11.25 21.06 8.64
N ASP A 523 12.48 20.54 8.71
CA ASP A 523 12.75 19.10 8.53
C ASP A 523 11.96 18.20 9.49
N GLU A 524 11.85 18.59 10.76
CA GLU A 524 11.03 17.92 11.78
C GLU A 524 9.52 17.85 11.45
N LEU A 525 9.03 18.75 10.60
CA LEU A 525 7.64 18.82 10.14
C LEU A 525 7.46 18.34 8.68
N ARG A 526 8.50 17.80 8.04
CA ARG A 526 8.37 17.09 6.76
C ARG A 526 7.89 15.65 6.99
N PRO A 527 6.78 15.19 6.36
CA PRO A 527 6.27 13.83 6.58
C PRO A 527 7.23 12.71 6.16
N GLU A 528 7.94 12.12 7.13
CA GLU A 528 8.73 10.90 6.90
C GLU A 528 7.83 9.72 6.50
N LEU A 529 8.09 9.12 5.34
CA LEU A 529 7.41 7.88 4.90
C LEU A 529 8.12 6.59 5.36
N ASN A 530 9.36 6.72 5.83
CA ASN A 530 10.28 5.63 6.16
C ASN A 530 10.70 5.74 7.65
N PRO A 531 10.60 4.68 8.47
CA PRO A 531 10.02 3.37 8.18
C PRO A 531 8.48 3.35 8.15
N TYR A 532 7.81 4.43 8.58
CA TYR A 532 6.35 4.58 8.51
C TYR A 532 5.92 6.03 8.77
N LEU A 533 4.78 6.46 8.20
CA LEU A 533 4.22 7.78 8.44
C LEU A 533 3.82 7.97 9.91
N ARG A 534 4.30 9.06 10.53
CA ARG A 534 4.07 9.38 11.95
C ARG A 534 2.93 10.39 12.21
N LEU A 535 2.03 10.59 11.25
CA LEU A 535 0.87 11.49 11.37
C LEU A 535 -0.37 10.76 11.90
N TYR A 536 -1.01 11.32 12.94
CA TYR A 536 -2.30 10.84 13.43
C TYR A 536 -3.36 11.00 12.34
N LYS A 537 -4.07 9.90 12.05
CA LYS A 537 -4.99 9.73 10.91
C LYS A 537 -4.42 10.17 9.55
N HIS A 538 -3.09 10.23 9.34
CA HIS A 538 -2.47 10.79 8.13
C HIS A 538 -2.76 12.30 7.94
N ILE A 539 -2.93 13.06 9.04
CA ILE A 539 -3.21 14.51 9.05
C ILE A 539 -2.28 15.27 10.02
N PHE A 540 -2.23 14.87 11.30
CA PHE A 540 -1.73 15.70 12.41
C PHE A 540 -0.44 15.19 13.05
N TYR A 541 0.47 16.08 13.47
CA TYR A 541 1.67 15.74 14.23
C TYR A 541 1.37 15.57 15.72
N PRO A 542 1.54 14.36 16.32
CA PRO A 542 1.12 14.10 17.70
C PRO A 542 1.88 14.89 18.78
N HIS A 543 3.13 15.26 18.50
CA HIS A 543 4.06 15.90 19.43
C HIS A 543 3.88 17.43 19.51
N LEU A 544 3.13 18.04 18.58
CA LEU A 544 2.90 19.48 18.58
C LEU A 544 1.97 19.86 19.73
N LYS A 545 2.39 20.82 20.56
CA LYS A 545 1.58 21.36 21.68
C LYS A 545 0.17 21.73 21.24
N HIS A 546 0.04 22.34 20.06
CA HIS A 546 -1.22 22.74 19.45
C HIS A 546 -1.48 21.98 18.15
N ALA A 547 -1.34 20.65 18.19
CA ALA A 547 -1.38 19.75 17.02
C ALA A 547 -2.57 19.93 16.07
N HIS A 548 -3.70 20.47 16.53
CA HIS A 548 -4.89 20.71 15.69
C HIS A 548 -4.69 21.85 14.67
N THR A 549 -3.73 22.75 14.90
CA THR A 549 -3.50 23.94 14.06
C THR A 549 -2.73 23.68 12.76
N LEU A 550 -2.09 22.52 12.60
CA LEU A 550 -1.38 22.16 11.36
C LEU A 550 -1.85 20.80 10.84
N ALA A 551 -2.47 20.81 9.65
CA ALA A 551 -2.84 19.60 8.92
C ALA A 551 -2.01 19.46 7.65
N ILE A 552 -1.31 18.33 7.50
CA ILE A 552 -0.69 17.93 6.23
C ILE A 552 -1.56 16.85 5.60
N THR A 553 -2.33 17.18 4.58
CA THR A 553 -3.41 16.30 4.08
C THR A 553 -2.98 15.45 2.89
N PHE A 554 -3.83 14.48 2.52
CA PHE A 554 -3.61 13.50 1.45
C PHE A 554 -2.30 12.69 1.56
N ASN A 555 -1.74 12.55 2.78
CA ASN A 555 -0.62 11.67 3.10
C ASN A 555 -1.00 10.17 3.11
N MET A 556 -1.95 9.75 2.27
CA MET A 556 -2.53 8.40 2.28
C MET A 556 -2.70 7.82 0.86
N THR A 557 -2.54 6.50 0.74
CA THR A 557 -2.81 5.75 -0.49
C THR A 557 -4.18 5.07 -0.34
N PRO A 558 -5.25 5.63 -0.93
CA PRO A 558 -6.60 5.14 -0.69
C PRO A 558 -6.88 3.85 -1.46
N ALA A 559 -7.37 2.82 -0.76
CA ALA A 559 -8.05 1.69 -1.39
C ALA A 559 -9.53 2.06 -1.67
N GLY A 560 -9.72 3.05 -2.55
CA GLY A 560 -11.00 3.65 -2.90
C GLY A 560 -10.85 5.08 -3.45
N ALA A 561 -11.96 5.80 -3.58
CA ALA A 561 -11.99 7.16 -4.12
C ALA A 561 -11.27 8.18 -3.23
N ALA A 562 -10.62 9.17 -3.85
CA ALA A 562 -9.75 10.12 -3.14
C ALA A 562 -10.51 11.35 -2.58
N ASN A 563 -11.39 11.96 -3.39
CA ASN A 563 -12.11 13.20 -3.05
C ASN A 563 -12.77 13.18 -1.66
N PRO A 564 -13.68 12.23 -1.36
CA PRO A 564 -14.37 12.27 -0.08
C PRO A 564 -13.48 11.87 1.08
N MET A 565 -12.41 11.10 0.84
CA MET A 565 -11.44 10.79 1.90
C MET A 565 -10.68 12.03 2.36
N VAL A 566 -10.32 12.94 1.44
CA VAL A 566 -9.67 14.22 1.80
C VAL A 566 -10.67 15.25 2.33
N GLU A 567 -11.88 15.33 1.76
CA GLU A 567 -12.97 16.15 2.31
C GLU A 567 -13.20 15.84 3.80
N GLN A 568 -13.20 14.56 4.16
CA GLN A 568 -13.38 14.11 5.53
C GLN A 568 -12.16 14.39 6.43
N GLN A 569 -10.96 14.59 5.87
CA GLN A 569 -9.81 15.17 6.61
C GLN A 569 -10.07 16.66 6.91
N TYR A 570 -10.55 17.42 5.93
CA TYR A 570 -10.78 18.86 6.05
C TYR A 570 -11.93 19.20 6.99
N ARG A 571 -13.06 18.48 6.92
CA ARG A 571 -14.17 18.63 7.88
C ARG A 571 -13.70 18.38 9.31
N TYR A 572 -12.77 17.43 9.53
CA TYR A 572 -12.22 17.19 10.86
C TYR A 572 -11.32 18.34 11.32
N PHE A 573 -10.43 18.85 10.46
CA PHE A 573 -9.62 20.03 10.76
C PHE A 573 -10.49 21.26 11.11
N ALA A 574 -11.49 21.56 10.29
CA ALA A 574 -12.33 22.73 10.51
C ALA A 574 -13.16 22.63 11.80
N LEU A 575 -13.69 21.45 12.13
CA LEU A 575 -14.39 21.23 13.40
C LEU A 575 -13.46 21.30 14.63
N LEU A 576 -12.17 20.95 14.48
CA LEU A 576 -11.15 21.14 15.52
C LEU A 576 -10.81 22.62 15.72
N MET A 577 -10.60 23.37 14.63
CA MET A 577 -10.34 24.81 14.67
C MET A 577 -11.53 25.62 15.21
N ALA A 578 -12.75 25.06 15.16
CA ALA A 578 -13.96 25.68 15.67
C ALA A 578 -14.31 25.24 17.12
N ASP A 579 -13.41 24.52 17.80
CA ASP A 579 -13.62 23.89 19.13
C ASP A 579 -14.82 22.91 19.22
N ARG A 580 -15.45 22.57 18.08
CA ARG A 580 -16.62 21.69 17.97
C ARG A 580 -16.27 20.21 18.15
N CYS A 581 -15.00 19.84 18.00
CA CYS A 581 -14.45 18.57 18.47
C CYS A 581 -13.01 18.77 18.97
N ARG A 582 -12.38 17.73 19.53
CA ARG A 582 -11.01 17.81 20.09
C ARG A 582 -10.16 16.62 19.65
N LEU A 583 -8.86 16.85 19.49
CA LEU A 583 -7.90 15.76 19.28
C LEU A 583 -7.81 14.91 20.56
N PRO A 584 -7.66 13.58 20.43
CA PRO A 584 -7.32 12.74 21.58
C PRO A 584 -5.89 13.01 22.05
N SER A 585 -5.58 12.65 23.29
CA SER A 585 -4.23 12.82 23.85
C SER A 585 -3.15 12.14 23.00
N GLU A 586 -1.93 12.68 23.03
CA GLU A 586 -0.77 12.16 22.28
C GLU A 586 -0.58 10.64 22.48
N LYS A 587 -0.70 10.15 23.73
CA LYS A 587 -0.61 8.72 24.07
C LYS A 587 -1.67 7.86 23.36
N ARG A 588 -2.84 8.40 22.99
CA ARG A 588 -3.85 7.76 22.12
C ARG A 588 -3.51 7.95 20.63
N MET A 589 -3.06 9.13 20.20
CA MET A 589 -2.61 9.38 18.82
C MET A 589 -1.46 8.43 18.40
N LEU A 590 -0.39 8.36 19.20
CA LEU A 590 0.75 7.46 19.00
C LEU A 590 0.38 5.97 19.08
N ARG A 591 -0.70 5.61 19.81
CA ARG A 591 -1.25 4.24 19.84
C ARG A 591 -2.00 3.92 18.55
N ASP A 592 -2.74 4.87 18.01
CA ASP A 592 -3.45 4.74 16.74
C ASP A 592 -2.47 4.59 15.56
N ILE A 593 -1.43 5.42 15.51
CA ILE A 593 -0.33 5.30 14.54
C ILE A 593 0.35 3.94 14.65
N ARG A 594 0.65 3.44 15.85
CA ARG A 594 1.24 2.09 16.03
C ARG A 594 0.30 0.97 15.59
N ARG A 595 -1.01 1.09 15.81
CA ARG A 595 -2.02 0.14 15.30
C ARG A 595 -2.11 0.18 13.77
N GLN A 596 -2.05 1.36 13.16
CA GLN A 596 -2.03 1.50 11.71
C GLN A 596 -0.72 0.97 11.12
N LYS A 597 0.45 1.23 11.72
CA LYS A 597 1.74 0.62 11.36
C LYS A 597 1.66 -0.91 11.40
N ALA A 598 1.15 -1.48 12.49
CA ALA A 598 1.02 -2.94 12.63
C ALA A 598 0.05 -3.54 11.60
N TRP A 599 -1.04 -2.84 11.28
CA TRP A 599 -1.95 -3.22 10.20
C TRP A 599 -1.25 -3.16 8.83
N VAL A 600 -0.55 -2.06 8.52
CA VAL A 600 0.18 -1.93 7.24
C VAL A 600 1.28 -2.99 7.12
N ILE A 601 2.08 -3.25 8.17
CA ILE A 601 3.10 -4.32 8.13
C ILE A 601 2.46 -5.70 7.92
N ARG A 602 1.31 -6.00 8.55
CA ARG A 602 0.59 -7.27 8.38
C ARG A 602 0.08 -7.50 6.95
N TYR A 603 -0.22 -6.44 6.20
CA TYR A 603 -0.88 -6.52 4.88
C TYR A 603 -0.07 -5.93 3.71
N TYR A 604 1.10 -5.31 3.95
CA TYR A 604 1.95 -4.61 2.96
C TYR A 604 3.47 -4.66 3.33
N PRO A 605 4.04 -5.81 3.74
CA PRO A 605 5.27 -5.87 4.56
C PRO A 605 6.60 -5.35 3.95
N ARG A 606 6.70 -5.06 2.65
CA ARG A 606 8.00 -4.76 1.99
C ARG A 606 7.93 -3.66 0.89
N TYR A 607 7.27 -2.53 1.16
CA TYR A 607 7.35 -1.35 0.26
C TYR A 607 7.17 -0.02 1.02
N ASN A 608 8.18 0.86 1.00
CA ASN A 608 8.11 2.17 1.68
C ASN A 608 7.07 3.12 1.06
N LYS A 609 6.70 2.94 -0.22
CA LYS A 609 5.59 3.66 -0.88
C LYS A 609 4.19 3.20 -0.38
N HIS A 610 4.13 2.22 0.52
CA HIS A 610 2.89 1.58 1.00
C HIS A 610 2.69 1.69 2.52
N SER A 611 3.59 2.38 3.22
CA SER A 611 3.45 2.76 4.64
C SER A 611 2.19 3.60 4.95
N THR A 612 1.49 4.07 3.92
CA THR A 612 0.35 5.01 3.98
C THR A 612 -0.96 4.44 3.42
N HIS A 613 -1.06 3.12 3.21
CA HIS A 613 -2.30 2.50 2.71
C HIS A 613 -3.47 2.55 3.70
N VAL A 614 -4.68 2.86 3.22
CA VAL A 614 -5.91 2.92 4.02
C VAL A 614 -7.10 2.23 3.34
N ARG A 615 -7.86 1.42 4.09
CA ARG A 615 -9.17 0.89 3.65
C ARG A 615 -10.22 2.02 3.70
N TYR A 616 -10.83 2.34 2.56
CA TYR A 616 -11.81 3.43 2.39
C TYR A 616 -12.87 3.48 3.51
N ILE A 617 -13.72 2.45 3.63
CA ILE A 617 -14.83 2.45 4.62
C ILE A 617 -14.31 2.54 6.06
N LYS A 618 -13.24 1.81 6.40
CA LYS A 618 -12.61 1.86 7.74
C LYS A 618 -12.18 3.28 8.09
N TYR A 619 -11.44 3.94 7.19
CA TYR A 619 -10.87 5.26 7.43
C TYR A 619 -11.95 6.35 7.51
N MET A 620 -12.92 6.31 6.58
CA MET A 620 -14.07 7.21 6.60
C MET A 620 -14.89 7.06 7.89
N ASP A 621 -15.18 5.83 8.33
CA ASP A 621 -15.87 5.55 9.59
C ASP A 621 -15.05 5.91 10.85
N GLU A 622 -13.73 6.01 10.74
CA GLU A 622 -12.86 6.48 11.83
C GLU A 622 -12.94 8.00 11.98
N LEU A 623 -12.70 8.76 10.90
CA LEU A 623 -12.85 10.22 10.92
C LEU A 623 -14.29 10.66 11.23
N ALA A 624 -15.28 10.02 10.61
CA ALA A 624 -16.69 10.32 10.84
C ALA A 624 -17.14 10.01 12.29
N ARG A 625 -16.44 9.13 13.02
CA ARG A 625 -16.70 8.92 14.45
C ARG A 625 -16.14 10.05 15.31
N GLU A 626 -14.90 10.47 15.09
CA GLU A 626 -14.29 11.56 15.86
C GLU A 626 -14.98 12.93 15.60
N MET A 627 -15.71 13.05 14.47
CA MET A 627 -16.59 14.20 14.15
C MET A 627 -18.08 14.01 14.50
N GLY A 628 -18.52 12.81 14.93
CA GLY A 628 -19.94 12.52 15.21
C GLY A 628 -20.87 12.36 13.99
N VAL A 629 -20.36 12.50 12.75
CA VAL A 629 -21.11 12.39 11.48
C VAL A 629 -21.20 10.96 10.90
N LYS A 630 -20.83 9.93 11.68
CA LYS A 630 -20.91 8.54 11.22
C LYS A 630 -22.38 8.06 11.19
N PRO A 631 -22.88 7.51 10.07
CA PRO A 631 -24.24 6.96 9.95
C PRO A 631 -24.59 5.98 11.06
N ARG A 632 -25.65 6.29 11.82
CA ARG A 632 -26.15 5.43 12.89
C ARG A 632 -27.06 4.34 12.32
N LEU A 633 -26.49 3.27 11.78
CA LEU A 633 -27.25 2.19 11.12
C LEU A 633 -28.44 1.67 11.95
N TRP A 634 -28.29 1.51 13.27
CA TRP A 634 -29.39 1.06 14.13
C TRP A 634 -30.57 2.03 14.17
N LYS A 635 -30.35 3.36 14.06
CA LYS A 635 -31.42 4.36 13.98
C LYS A 635 -32.25 4.12 12.72
N TYR A 636 -31.58 4.06 11.56
CA TYR A 636 -32.26 3.85 10.28
C TYR A 636 -32.98 2.51 10.19
N ALA A 637 -32.47 1.44 10.83
CA ALA A 637 -33.15 0.14 10.83
C ALA A 637 -34.59 0.20 11.36
N PHE A 638 -34.89 1.16 12.25
CA PHE A 638 -36.24 1.40 12.78
C PHE A 638 -36.93 2.63 12.17
N THR A 639 -36.20 3.72 11.88
CA THR A 639 -36.81 4.97 11.38
C THR A 639 -36.93 5.08 9.86
N ASP A 640 -36.07 4.38 9.11
CA ASP A 640 -36.08 4.37 7.64
C ASP A 640 -35.41 3.10 7.08
N PRO A 641 -36.13 1.96 7.06
CA PRO A 641 -35.57 0.68 6.60
C PRO A 641 -35.07 0.73 5.15
N LYS A 642 -35.66 1.59 4.30
CA LYS A 642 -35.25 1.78 2.90
C LYS A 642 -33.87 2.42 2.82
N LEU A 643 -33.65 3.50 3.57
CA LEU A 643 -32.33 4.13 3.68
C LEU A 643 -31.33 3.19 4.37
N TRP A 644 -31.72 2.49 5.43
CA TRP A 644 -30.86 1.51 6.11
C TRP A 644 -30.30 0.47 5.13
N TRP A 645 -31.19 -0.18 4.37
CA TRP A 645 -30.79 -1.18 3.39
C TRP A 645 -29.89 -0.60 2.31
N ARG A 646 -30.16 0.63 1.83
CA ARG A 646 -29.31 1.28 0.81
C ARG A 646 -27.93 1.67 1.35
N VAL A 647 -27.84 2.14 2.60
CA VAL A 647 -26.57 2.46 3.27
C VAL A 647 -25.75 1.20 3.57
N TYR A 648 -26.41 0.09 3.96
CA TYR A 648 -25.76 -1.18 4.32
C TYR A 648 -25.33 -2.01 3.10
N ALA A 649 -26.26 -2.28 2.17
CA ALA A 649 -26.07 -3.20 1.05
C ALA A 649 -25.80 -2.51 -0.30
N GLY A 650 -25.97 -1.18 -0.37
CA GLY A 650 -25.57 -0.36 -1.52
C GLY A 650 -24.12 0.09 -1.48
N PRO A 651 -23.66 0.82 -2.51
CA PRO A 651 -22.33 1.43 -2.56
C PRO A 651 -22.14 2.42 -1.41
N CYS A 652 -20.94 2.46 -0.83
CA CYS A 652 -20.58 3.40 0.24
C CYS A 652 -20.22 4.79 -0.32
N VAL A 653 -21.18 5.36 -1.05
CA VAL A 653 -21.12 6.72 -1.60
C VAL A 653 -20.89 7.77 -0.51
N PRO A 654 -20.20 8.88 -0.83
CA PRO A 654 -19.76 9.82 0.18
C PRO A 654 -20.91 10.58 0.83
N TYR A 655 -22.04 10.71 0.13
CA TYR A 655 -23.30 11.28 0.61
C TYR A 655 -23.74 10.69 1.98
N GLN A 656 -23.37 9.43 2.28
CA GLN A 656 -23.62 8.80 3.57
C GLN A 656 -23.07 9.62 4.75
N TYR A 657 -21.92 10.26 4.61
CA TYR A 657 -21.25 11.03 5.67
C TYR A 657 -21.79 12.47 5.83
N ARG A 658 -22.94 12.76 5.21
CA ARG A 658 -23.75 13.98 5.36
C ARG A 658 -25.17 13.71 5.89
N LEU A 659 -25.49 12.47 6.30
CA LEU A 659 -26.82 12.11 6.80
C LEU A 659 -27.10 12.53 8.27
N ASP A 660 -26.10 12.45 9.14
CA ASP A 660 -26.16 12.76 10.57
C ASP A 660 -25.06 13.77 10.93
N GLY A 661 -25.29 14.60 11.96
CA GLY A 661 -24.24 15.42 12.59
C GLY A 661 -23.96 16.78 11.91
N PRO A 662 -22.86 17.46 12.27
CA PRO A 662 -22.53 18.79 11.75
C PRO A 662 -22.38 18.83 10.23
N ASN A 663 -22.97 19.86 9.65
CA ASN A 663 -23.00 20.11 8.20
C ASN A 663 -23.59 18.93 7.41
N SER A 664 -24.71 18.39 7.89
CA SER A 664 -25.55 17.49 7.11
C SER A 664 -26.09 18.17 5.86
N TRP A 665 -26.37 17.37 4.82
CA TRP A 665 -26.93 17.85 3.54
C TRP A 665 -28.35 17.29 3.41
N PRO A 666 -29.41 18.13 3.33
CA PRO A 666 -30.80 17.65 3.32
C PRO A 666 -31.10 16.59 2.26
N ASP A 667 -30.59 16.77 1.04
CA ASP A 667 -30.88 15.87 -0.09
C ASP A 667 -30.03 14.58 -0.08
N ALA A 668 -29.11 14.43 0.89
CA ALA A 668 -28.24 13.26 1.01
C ALA A 668 -29.03 11.94 1.10
N ARG A 669 -30.23 11.96 1.70
CA ARG A 669 -31.15 10.81 1.71
C ARG A 669 -31.51 10.39 0.28
N GLU A 670 -32.05 11.32 -0.51
CA GLU A 670 -32.51 11.01 -1.86
C GLU A 670 -31.35 10.71 -2.80
N ALA A 671 -30.20 11.38 -2.65
CA ALA A 671 -28.98 11.06 -3.40
C ALA A 671 -28.50 9.61 -3.17
N ILE A 672 -28.64 9.07 -1.94
CA ILE A 672 -28.32 7.67 -1.63
C ILE A 672 -29.39 6.73 -2.20
N LEU A 673 -30.67 7.07 -2.07
CA LEU A 673 -31.78 6.26 -2.60
C LEU A 673 -31.84 6.23 -4.13
N THR A 674 -31.35 7.29 -4.79
CA THR A 674 -31.34 7.49 -6.24
C THR A 674 -29.94 7.39 -6.86
N VAL A 675 -29.03 6.63 -6.25
CA VAL A 675 -27.66 6.40 -6.77
C VAL A 675 -27.63 5.55 -8.05
N ASP A 676 -28.59 4.62 -8.25
CA ASP A 676 -28.56 3.71 -9.41
C ASP A 676 -28.88 4.39 -10.76
N PRO A 677 -29.86 5.32 -10.88
CA PRO A 677 -30.12 6.00 -12.15
C PRO A 677 -28.94 6.84 -12.70
N PRO A 678 -28.22 7.69 -11.93
CA PRO A 678 -27.03 8.39 -12.43
C PRO A 678 -25.91 7.46 -12.91
N ILE A 679 -25.77 6.26 -12.32
CA ILE A 679 -24.85 5.22 -12.80
C ILE A 679 -25.34 4.60 -14.11
N ARG A 680 -26.66 4.50 -14.32
CA ARG A 680 -27.27 3.84 -15.49
C ARG A 680 -27.54 4.76 -16.68
N VAL A 681 -27.71 6.06 -16.46
CA VAL A 681 -27.97 7.05 -17.53
C VAL A 681 -26.90 7.01 -18.63
N PRO A 682 -25.59 6.97 -18.35
CA PRO A 682 -24.55 6.87 -19.38
C PRO A 682 -24.57 5.60 -20.24
N PHE A 683 -25.32 4.56 -19.87
CA PHE A 683 -25.50 3.37 -20.71
C PHE A 683 -26.71 3.47 -21.66
N LYS A 684 -27.59 4.46 -21.49
CA LYS A 684 -28.78 4.67 -22.35
C LYS A 684 -28.45 5.48 -23.62
N ILE A 685 -27.42 5.06 -24.35
CA ILE A 685 -26.94 5.76 -25.56
C ILE A 685 -27.80 5.53 -26.81
N ARG A 686 -28.61 4.46 -26.82
CA ARG A 686 -29.57 4.22 -27.91
C ARG A 686 -30.91 4.90 -27.56
N VAL A 687 -31.12 6.08 -28.10
CA VAL A 687 -32.46 6.69 -28.18
C VAL A 687 -33.31 5.84 -29.12
N ASN A 688 -34.55 5.54 -28.73
CA ASN A 688 -35.54 5.04 -29.69
C ASN A 688 -36.01 6.25 -30.49
N ILE A 689 -35.66 6.26 -31.78
CA ILE A 689 -36.21 7.14 -32.81
C ILE A 689 -37.48 6.48 -33.34
#